data_AF-A0A2T0STR6-F1
#
_entry.id   AF-A0A2T0STR6-F1
#
_cell.length_a   1.000
_cell.length_b   1.000
_cell.length_c   1.000
_cell.angle_alpha   90.00
_cell.angle_beta   90.00
_cell.angle_gamma   90.00
#
_symmetry.space_group_name_H-M   'P 1'
#
loop_
_entity.id
_entity.type
_entity.pdbx_description
1 polymer ?
#
loop_
_entity_poly.entity_id
_entity_poly.type
_entity_poly.pdbx_seq_one_letter_code
_entity_poly.pdbx_strand_id
1 'polypeptide(L)'
;MTEDREAGGVVHRIFRRRAAERPGATALVHRGAVTTYRELDELSDTFAAGLAAAGVGAGAVVPLVMPRSPRLVATMLAVLKLGAAYAALDPRWPRARIEELAGLAAAPLLATSPDRAEGWSLRTWTPVDLPDAAVPPASPPVRETDTCCVFFTSGSTGQPKGVCSPHSGIVRLSTPSPSLHIGPDAVVPQAAPLPWDAMSLELWPALLNGGTSVLVDEPYLTTGGLRALVRDHGVNTVWLTASLFNLFVEEDPDCFTGVRQVLTGGERLSPPHVRRFLAAHPDIALWNGYGPVESTVFATTHRITPADCATDAGIPVGTPVPRTGVLVVDERLRPCPVGTTGEICVTGAGLANGYLADPEQTRRHFVDITVRGAVTRAYRTGDLGHLSAAGVLHHAGRIDRQVKIRGHRVEPGEIEARVVGIAGVRGCAVLPVRRGGPGYTGLVAAVTLTPTAEVTAADIADALRATLPPYLVPRVVRVLPELPLTANGKLDAAAVLEAVAGTAGEERTTSVPAPSVVDGAAVRDRVAAAFGEILGRAAVPPGVSLFELGGDSLDGARLCARIGAAVGIAVPASVLVRRPTVDGLVAWLETRTAPATSTPVPADGGRHRLLPMQAGFLFARLADPADVSAHCELHWRVRGDFDVAAFTAAVGEVHRRNQSLHAHYVFDREPVALTDRPPAPPEVRSLDAAPDWETAAGRVRAVLDEPLDIGTGRVWRCALTPVADGTGWLVSVVVHHIAFDGASARPLADQLGAAYAAHDTGPRPGTLAEVFAGYRAQTDEASLDEQRAYWRTRLHGVPPLAFPEPPDRGAAGPARDFRLAPAALAAVDRAAHRWASTRFAVLLATYAQALGAVSGQDDFAVGAPVAKRYHPATADAIGCLVDVVCFRFTPKPDAVPEALQAVHDGLAAQDVPFEEVVRLAADPARDRLRHPLFQTMFALQDESTAVLALDGCRVTPERPGTGRAVHELEVEVWPQPDGSAHVAVGHRPERVATTFAAAVAAAYRDLLDGFGRSEPAEPRAHTGVERPSTS
;
A
#
# COMPACT_ATOMS: atom_id res chain seq x y z
N MET A 1 50.44 -6.45 27.71
CA MET A 1 49.26 -6.04 28.48
C MET A 1 48.11 -6.93 28.02
N THR A 2 48.02 -8.22 28.36
CA THR A 2 47.75 -8.84 29.67
C THR A 2 46.52 -8.25 30.37
N GLU A 3 45.52 -9.13 30.55
CA GLU A 3 44.23 -9.00 31.26
C GLU A 3 43.06 -8.39 30.48
N ASP A 4 42.50 -9.17 29.55
CA ASP A 4 41.07 -9.52 29.63
C ASP A 4 40.79 -10.81 28.85
N ARG A 5 40.79 -11.94 29.56
CA ARG A 5 40.64 -13.30 29.03
C ARG A 5 39.21 -13.79 29.25
N GLU A 6 38.21 -12.98 28.88
CA GLU A 6 36.76 -13.30 28.97
C GLU A 6 36.05 -13.32 27.58
N ALA A 7 36.77 -13.71 26.52
CA ALA A 7 36.17 -13.92 25.21
C ALA A 7 35.50 -15.31 25.13
N GLY A 8 34.27 -15.43 25.62
CA GLY A 8 33.44 -16.65 25.51
C GLY A 8 32.12 -16.61 26.30
N GLY A 9 31.33 -15.54 26.16
CA GLY A 9 30.05 -15.39 26.88
C GLY A 9 28.86 -15.94 26.09
N VAL A 10 27.77 -16.27 26.81
CA VAL A 10 26.45 -16.57 26.23
C VAL A 10 25.55 -15.34 26.29
N VAL A 11 24.64 -15.20 25.32
CA VAL A 11 23.83 -13.99 25.07
C VAL A 11 23.18 -13.43 26.34
N HIS A 12 22.45 -14.25 27.10
CA HIS A 12 21.72 -13.81 28.29
C HIS A 12 22.65 -13.36 29.44
N ARG A 13 23.85 -13.94 29.58
CA ARG A 13 24.83 -13.53 30.61
C ARG A 13 25.49 -12.20 30.25
N ILE A 14 25.84 -12.01 28.97
CA ILE A 14 26.37 -10.74 28.49
C ILE A 14 25.31 -9.64 28.67
N PHE A 15 24.06 -9.92 28.31
CA PHE A 15 22.95 -9.00 28.55
C PHE A 15 22.80 -8.65 30.03
N ARG A 16 22.75 -9.64 30.93
CA ARG A 16 22.66 -9.41 32.38
C ARG A 16 23.81 -8.57 32.91
N ARG A 17 25.04 -8.78 32.42
CA ARG A 17 26.18 -7.92 32.78
C ARG A 17 25.94 -6.47 32.34
N ARG A 18 25.43 -6.23 31.13
CA ARG A 18 25.05 -4.88 30.67
C ARG A 18 23.93 -4.27 31.51
N ALA A 19 22.95 -5.08 31.94
CA ALA A 19 21.90 -4.62 32.83
C ALA A 19 22.39 -4.23 34.22
N ALA A 20 23.42 -4.90 34.74
CA ALA A 20 24.09 -4.51 35.97
C ALA A 20 24.96 -3.25 35.80
N GLU A 21 25.66 -3.11 34.66
CA GLU A 21 26.52 -1.96 34.37
C GLU A 21 25.74 -0.68 34.04
N ARG A 22 24.58 -0.80 33.37
CA ARG A 22 23.76 0.32 32.89
C ARG A 22 22.26 0.12 33.15
N PRO A 23 21.82 -0.07 34.41
CA PRO A 23 20.46 -0.46 34.73
C PRO A 23 19.39 0.53 34.23
N GLY A 24 19.68 1.83 34.27
CA GLY A 24 18.77 2.88 33.82
C GLY A 24 18.91 3.29 32.35
N ALA A 25 19.80 2.65 31.58
CA ALA A 25 19.90 2.93 30.15
C ALA A 25 18.70 2.32 29.41
N THR A 26 18.28 2.96 28.32
CA THR A 26 17.25 2.45 27.43
C THR A 26 17.75 1.19 26.72
N ALA A 27 17.02 0.08 26.86
CA ALA A 27 17.26 -1.14 26.10
C ALA A 27 16.35 -1.20 24.87
N LEU A 28 15.05 -0.95 25.08
CA LEU A 28 14.02 -1.04 24.04
C LEU A 28 13.17 0.23 24.00
N VAL A 29 12.74 0.60 22.79
CA VAL A 29 11.68 1.58 22.57
C VAL A 29 10.58 0.93 21.74
N HIS A 30 9.32 1.02 22.17
CA HIS A 30 8.17 0.50 21.43
C HIS A 30 6.97 1.42 21.62
N ARG A 31 6.41 1.96 20.53
CA ARG A 31 5.27 2.90 20.56
C ARG A 31 5.47 4.11 21.50
N GLY A 32 6.70 4.63 21.55
CA GLY A 32 7.09 5.72 22.45
C GLY A 32 7.33 5.31 23.91
N ALA A 33 6.96 4.09 24.32
CA ALA A 33 7.30 3.56 25.63
C ALA A 33 8.77 3.09 25.65
N VAL A 34 9.45 3.38 26.76
CA VAL A 34 10.84 3.02 27.01
C VAL A 34 10.89 1.85 27.98
N THR A 35 11.70 0.83 27.67
CA THR A 35 12.06 -0.23 28.62
C THR A 35 13.56 -0.17 28.86
N THR A 36 13.94 -0.05 30.12
CA THR A 36 15.32 -0.01 30.57
C THR A 36 15.95 -1.40 30.59
N TYR A 37 17.29 -1.47 30.65
CA TYR A 37 17.98 -2.75 30.78
C TYR A 37 17.60 -3.52 32.05
N ARG A 38 17.41 -2.82 33.18
CA ARG A 38 16.97 -3.43 34.45
C ARG A 38 15.58 -4.04 34.32
N GLU A 39 14.61 -3.25 33.84
CA GLU A 39 13.23 -3.72 33.67
C GLU A 39 13.15 -4.94 32.75
N LEU A 40 13.96 -4.97 31.69
CA LEU A 40 14.01 -6.10 30.76
C LEU A 40 14.67 -7.35 31.38
N ASP A 41 15.72 -7.20 32.19
CA ASP A 41 16.34 -8.34 32.90
C ASP A 41 15.39 -8.92 33.95
N GLU A 42 14.73 -8.06 34.74
CA GLU A 42 13.75 -8.46 35.75
C GLU A 42 12.54 -9.15 35.12
N LEU A 43 11.98 -8.58 34.04
CA LEU A 43 10.85 -9.19 33.32
C LEU A 43 11.22 -10.55 32.74
N SER A 44 12.44 -10.69 32.20
CA SER A 44 12.90 -11.98 31.68
C SER A 44 13.19 -13.02 32.77
N ASP A 45 13.50 -12.61 34.01
CA ASP A 45 13.57 -13.53 35.16
C ASP A 45 12.19 -14.07 35.55
N THR A 46 11.20 -13.18 35.62
CA THR A 46 9.81 -13.56 35.88
C THR A 46 9.31 -14.54 34.81
N PHE A 47 9.57 -14.26 33.54
CA PHE A 47 9.19 -15.15 32.44
C PHE A 47 9.96 -16.47 32.45
N ALA A 48 11.23 -16.49 32.87
CA ALA A 48 12.00 -17.72 33.00
C ALA A 48 11.40 -18.64 34.07
N ALA A 49 10.97 -18.09 35.21
CA ALA A 49 10.29 -18.86 36.25
C ALA A 49 8.96 -19.47 35.75
N GLY A 50 8.16 -18.68 35.02
CA GLY A 50 6.91 -19.17 34.42
C GLY A 50 7.11 -20.27 33.38
N LEU A 51 8.08 -20.11 32.49
CA LEU A 51 8.41 -21.11 31.47
C LEU A 51 8.95 -22.41 32.09
N ALA A 52 9.77 -22.30 33.14
CA ALA A 52 10.27 -23.47 33.88
C ALA A 52 9.12 -24.23 34.56
N ALA A 53 8.19 -23.53 35.20
CA ALA A 53 6.99 -24.12 35.79
C ALA A 53 6.08 -24.78 34.73
N ALA A 54 6.10 -24.27 33.49
CA ALA A 54 5.40 -24.86 32.36
C ALA A 54 6.12 -26.08 31.73
N GLY A 55 7.34 -26.41 32.20
CA GLY A 55 8.10 -27.60 31.79
C GLY A 55 9.22 -27.33 30.77
N VAL A 56 9.58 -26.07 30.53
CA VAL A 56 10.72 -25.72 29.66
C VAL A 56 12.03 -25.92 30.42
N GLY A 57 12.98 -26.64 29.80
CA GLY A 57 14.31 -26.89 30.36
C GLY A 57 15.41 -26.85 29.30
N ALA A 58 16.65 -27.11 29.74
CA ALA A 58 17.83 -27.02 28.88
C ALA A 58 17.73 -27.93 27.64
N GLY A 59 18.14 -27.40 26.48
CA GLY A 59 18.09 -28.11 25.21
C GLY A 59 16.74 -28.11 24.50
N ALA A 60 15.66 -27.63 25.13
CA ALA A 60 14.36 -27.48 24.47
C ALA A 60 14.39 -26.36 23.41
N VAL A 61 13.53 -26.47 22.40
CA VAL A 61 13.26 -25.39 21.45
C VAL A 61 11.85 -24.86 21.71
N VAL A 62 11.72 -23.55 21.95
CA VAL A 62 10.45 -22.90 22.27
C VAL A 62 10.03 -21.98 21.11
N PRO A 63 8.98 -22.34 20.35
CA PRO A 63 8.37 -21.47 19.35
C PRO A 63 7.74 -20.25 20.01
N LEU A 64 8.05 -19.05 19.51
CA LEU A 64 7.49 -17.77 19.98
C LEU A 64 6.61 -17.18 18.88
N VAL A 65 5.30 -17.12 19.10
CA VAL A 65 4.29 -16.61 18.16
C VAL A 65 3.67 -15.34 18.73
N MET A 66 4.45 -14.27 18.76
CA MET A 66 4.06 -13.00 19.36
C MET A 66 4.46 -11.83 18.45
N PRO A 67 3.70 -10.72 18.47
CA PRO A 67 4.12 -9.50 17.80
C PRO A 67 5.36 -8.91 18.49
N ARG A 68 6.05 -8.02 17.78
CA ARG A 68 7.16 -7.23 18.35
C ARG A 68 6.67 -6.46 19.57
N SER A 69 7.36 -6.68 20.68
CA SER A 69 7.06 -6.04 21.96
C SER A 69 8.22 -6.27 22.92
N PRO A 70 8.34 -5.46 23.99
CA PRO A 70 9.27 -5.76 25.08
C PRO A 70 9.06 -7.15 25.68
N ARG A 71 7.80 -7.63 25.73
CA ARG A 71 7.47 -8.97 26.23
C ARG A 71 8.07 -10.09 25.35
N LEU A 72 8.11 -9.92 24.02
CA LEU A 72 8.76 -10.89 23.12
C LEU A 72 10.26 -11.01 23.44
N VAL A 73 10.96 -9.87 23.57
CA VAL A 73 12.41 -9.85 23.87
C VAL A 73 12.69 -10.42 25.27
N ALA A 74 11.85 -10.09 26.26
CA ALA A 74 11.94 -10.69 27.59
C ALA A 74 11.73 -12.21 27.55
N THR A 75 10.81 -12.69 26.71
CA THR A 75 10.57 -14.14 26.52
C THR A 75 11.75 -14.82 25.85
N MET A 76 12.40 -14.19 24.86
CA MET A 76 13.64 -14.71 24.27
C MET A 76 14.73 -14.85 25.34
N LEU A 77 14.98 -13.81 26.13
CA LEU A 77 15.96 -13.85 27.22
C LEU A 77 15.61 -14.91 28.26
N ALA A 78 14.33 -15.07 28.61
CA ALA A 78 13.85 -16.08 29.54
C ALA A 78 14.14 -17.50 29.06
N VAL A 79 13.84 -17.80 27.80
CA VAL A 79 14.16 -19.10 27.17
C VAL A 79 15.67 -19.38 27.24
N LEU A 80 16.50 -18.38 26.91
CA LEU A 80 17.96 -18.51 26.97
C LEU A 80 18.48 -18.72 28.41
N LYS A 81 17.87 -18.06 29.42
CA LYS A 81 18.21 -18.24 30.84
C LYS A 81 17.95 -19.67 31.34
N LEU A 82 17.03 -20.39 30.70
CA LEU A 82 16.73 -21.80 30.97
C LEU A 82 17.63 -22.78 30.20
N GLY A 83 18.58 -22.29 29.40
CA GLY A 83 19.41 -23.11 28.52
C GLY A 83 18.66 -23.72 27.34
N ALA A 84 17.47 -23.18 27.03
CA ALA A 84 16.68 -23.54 25.86
C ALA A 84 16.97 -22.57 24.70
N ALA A 85 16.56 -22.97 23.49
CA ALA A 85 16.64 -22.14 22.30
C ALA A 85 15.26 -21.59 21.93
N TYR A 86 15.18 -20.37 21.41
CA TYR A 86 13.93 -19.82 20.89
C TYR A 86 13.83 -19.99 19.37
N ALA A 87 12.61 -20.12 18.87
CA ALA A 87 12.30 -20.03 17.44
C ALA A 87 11.19 -18.99 17.25
N ALA A 88 11.55 -17.77 16.84
CA ALA A 88 10.56 -16.71 16.62
C ALA A 88 9.82 -16.95 15.30
N LEU A 89 8.49 -16.99 15.35
CA LEU A 89 7.63 -17.27 14.20
C LEU A 89 6.68 -16.09 13.97
N ASP A 90 6.24 -15.90 12.73
CA ASP A 90 5.36 -14.79 12.37
C ASP A 90 3.92 -15.14 12.76
N PRO A 91 3.25 -14.30 13.57
CA PRO A 91 1.90 -14.57 13.99
C PRO A 91 0.90 -14.65 12.82
N ARG A 92 1.19 -14.05 11.67
CA ARG A 92 0.32 -14.05 10.48
C ARG A 92 0.44 -15.32 9.65
N TRP A 93 1.40 -16.19 9.92
CA TRP A 93 1.52 -17.46 9.19
C TRP A 93 0.34 -18.38 9.49
N PRO A 94 -0.07 -19.23 8.53
CA PRO A 94 -1.11 -20.22 8.75
C PRO A 94 -0.79 -21.09 9.99
N ARG A 95 -1.81 -21.35 10.82
CA ARG A 95 -1.66 -22.17 12.04
C ARG A 95 -0.99 -23.51 11.74
N ALA A 96 -1.44 -24.21 10.70
CA ALA A 96 -0.89 -25.50 10.29
C ALA A 96 0.62 -25.44 10.02
N ARG A 97 1.13 -24.33 9.45
CA ARG A 97 2.57 -24.15 9.25
C ARG A 97 3.31 -23.98 10.57
N ILE A 98 2.77 -23.19 11.50
CA ILE A 98 3.38 -22.99 12.82
C ILE A 98 3.44 -24.32 13.59
N GLU A 99 2.37 -25.11 13.54
CA GLU A 99 2.30 -26.43 14.17
C GLU A 99 3.25 -27.44 13.52
N GLU A 100 3.39 -27.43 12.19
CA GLU A 100 4.40 -28.21 11.46
C GLU A 100 5.82 -27.90 11.98
N LEU A 101 6.18 -26.61 12.07
CA LEU A 101 7.52 -26.19 12.54
C LEU A 101 7.75 -26.50 14.02
N ALA A 102 6.72 -26.33 14.86
CA ALA A 102 6.78 -26.67 16.27
C ALA A 102 6.90 -28.19 16.49
N GLY A 103 6.24 -28.99 15.65
CA GLY A 103 6.35 -30.44 15.61
C GLY A 103 7.76 -30.91 15.22
N LEU A 104 8.37 -30.30 14.19
CA LEU A 104 9.77 -30.55 13.81
C LEU A 104 10.75 -30.26 14.95
N ALA A 105 10.42 -29.28 15.80
CA ALA A 105 11.21 -28.92 16.96
C ALA A 105 10.96 -29.79 18.20
N ALA A 106 10.00 -30.74 18.13
CA ALA A 106 9.50 -31.48 19.29
C ALA A 106 9.20 -30.53 20.48
N ALA A 107 8.60 -29.38 20.18
CA ALA A 107 8.43 -28.31 21.15
C ALA A 107 7.52 -28.75 22.33
N PRO A 108 7.93 -28.53 23.58
CA PRO A 108 7.11 -28.90 24.74
C PRO A 108 5.87 -28.02 24.90
N LEU A 109 5.96 -26.77 24.43
CA LEU A 109 4.89 -25.79 24.42
C LEU A 109 5.17 -24.70 23.38
N LEU A 110 4.17 -23.88 23.11
CA LEU A 110 4.25 -22.70 22.26
C LEU A 110 4.01 -21.42 23.10
N ALA A 111 4.91 -20.44 23.02
CA ALA A 111 4.72 -19.15 23.69
C ALA A 111 3.99 -18.17 22.76
N THR A 112 2.87 -17.59 23.22
CA THR A 112 2.01 -16.73 22.38
C THR A 112 1.35 -15.62 23.17
N SER A 113 0.79 -14.63 22.47
CA SER A 113 -0.05 -13.59 23.08
C SER A 113 -1.38 -14.16 23.61
N PRO A 114 -1.97 -13.56 24.67
CA PRO A 114 -3.21 -14.06 25.29
C PRO A 114 -4.40 -14.21 24.33
N ASP A 115 -4.57 -13.25 23.41
CA ASP A 115 -5.61 -13.24 22.38
C ASP A 115 -5.49 -14.40 21.37
N ARG A 116 -4.36 -15.11 21.38
CA ARG A 116 -4.07 -16.23 20.48
C ARG A 116 -3.76 -17.51 21.24
N ALA A 117 -4.09 -17.61 22.52
CA ALA A 117 -3.72 -18.77 23.34
C ALA A 117 -4.54 -20.04 23.00
N GLU A 118 -5.70 -19.89 22.36
CA GLU A 118 -6.65 -20.97 22.09
C GLU A 118 -6.49 -21.57 20.67
N GLY A 119 -6.91 -22.83 20.52
CA GLY A 119 -7.01 -23.51 19.23
C GLY A 119 -5.71 -24.12 18.68
N TRP A 120 -4.66 -24.23 19.50
CA TRP A 120 -3.41 -24.92 19.18
C TRP A 120 -3.47 -26.39 19.61
N SER A 121 -2.82 -27.26 18.83
CA SER A 121 -2.56 -28.66 19.21
C SER A 121 -1.51 -28.81 20.32
N LEU A 122 -0.62 -27.84 20.46
CA LEU A 122 0.39 -27.77 21.51
C LEU A 122 -0.12 -27.00 22.73
N ARG A 123 0.42 -27.34 23.91
CA ARG A 123 0.20 -26.54 25.12
C ARG A 123 0.73 -25.12 24.89
N THR A 124 -0.05 -24.11 25.27
CA THR A 124 0.36 -22.72 25.15
C THR A 124 0.86 -22.16 26.47
N TRP A 125 1.81 -21.22 26.39
CA TRP A 125 2.26 -20.38 27.49
C TRP A 125 2.10 -18.92 27.09
N THR A 126 1.52 -18.11 27.98
CA THR A 126 1.31 -16.68 27.73
C THR A 126 2.13 -15.86 28.73
N PRO A 127 2.79 -14.79 28.27
CA PRO A 127 3.51 -13.87 29.14
C PRO A 127 2.51 -12.88 29.76
N VAL A 128 1.67 -13.36 30.68
CA VAL A 128 0.80 -12.53 31.54
C VAL A 128 1.40 -12.40 32.93
N ASP A 129 1.06 -11.33 33.64
CA ASP A 129 1.66 -10.95 34.92
C ASP A 129 1.53 -12.07 35.95
N LEU A 130 2.63 -12.82 36.10
CA LEU A 130 2.77 -13.91 37.06
C LEU A 130 2.78 -13.32 38.47
N PRO A 131 2.28 -14.07 39.48
CA PRO A 131 2.25 -13.57 40.85
C PRO A 131 3.64 -13.12 41.31
N ASP A 132 3.70 -11.94 41.93
CA ASP A 132 4.88 -11.41 42.61
C ASP A 132 5.44 -12.50 43.53
N ALA A 133 6.72 -12.87 43.32
CA ALA A 133 7.51 -13.89 44.04
C ALA A 133 7.78 -15.24 43.36
N ALA A 134 7.74 -15.36 42.03
CA ALA A 134 8.37 -16.50 41.37
C ALA A 134 9.90 -16.36 41.40
N VAL A 135 10.59 -17.12 42.25
CA VAL A 135 12.07 -17.16 42.30
C VAL A 135 12.57 -17.72 40.96
N PRO A 136 13.40 -16.98 40.19
CA PRO A 136 13.93 -17.50 38.94
C PRO A 136 14.78 -18.74 39.21
N PRO A 137 14.61 -19.82 38.43
CA PRO A 137 15.44 -21.01 38.59
C PRO A 137 16.91 -20.66 38.34
N ALA A 138 17.82 -21.32 39.05
CA ALA A 138 19.25 -21.17 38.78
C ALA A 138 19.54 -21.52 37.32
N SER A 139 20.14 -20.60 36.56
CA SER A 139 20.46 -20.85 35.15
C SER A 139 21.39 -22.06 35.04
N PRO A 140 21.04 -23.06 34.20
CA PRO A 140 21.91 -24.21 33.99
C PRO A 140 23.25 -23.77 33.38
N PRO A 141 24.27 -24.65 33.42
CA PRO A 141 25.53 -24.38 32.73
C PRO A 141 25.33 -24.37 31.21
N VAL A 142 25.19 -23.18 30.62
CA VAL A 142 25.10 -22.96 29.16
C VAL A 142 26.48 -22.65 28.59
N ARG A 143 26.87 -23.34 27.51
CA ARG A 143 28.12 -23.16 26.77
C ARG A 143 27.92 -22.23 25.57
N GLU A 144 29.00 -21.61 25.09
CA GLU A 144 28.94 -20.75 23.90
C GLU A 144 28.51 -21.53 22.62
N THR A 145 28.75 -22.84 22.60
CA THR A 145 28.36 -23.73 21.50
C THR A 145 26.93 -24.24 21.60
N ASP A 146 26.23 -24.00 22.70
CA ASP A 146 24.83 -24.45 22.84
C ASP A 146 23.93 -23.63 21.92
N THR A 147 22.89 -24.26 21.39
CA THR A 147 21.93 -23.63 20.46
C THR A 147 21.21 -22.48 21.18
N CYS A 148 21.32 -21.28 20.63
CA CYS A 148 20.67 -20.07 21.12
C CYS A 148 19.31 -19.87 20.44
N CYS A 149 19.26 -20.06 19.12
CA CYS A 149 18.05 -19.86 18.35
C CYS A 149 17.98 -20.81 17.16
N VAL A 150 16.74 -21.06 16.71
CA VAL A 150 16.46 -21.87 15.53
C VAL A 150 15.74 -21.02 14.49
N PHE A 151 16.32 -20.93 13.30
CA PHE A 151 15.70 -20.29 12.14
C PHE A 151 15.26 -21.35 11.15
N PHE A 152 13.98 -21.35 10.78
CA PHE A 152 13.47 -22.28 9.80
C PHE A 152 13.63 -21.72 8.39
N THR A 153 14.28 -22.48 7.52
CA THR A 153 14.35 -22.19 6.09
C THR A 153 13.65 -23.27 5.29
N SER A 154 13.34 -22.93 4.04
CA SER A 154 12.95 -23.94 3.04
C SER A 154 14.04 -24.99 2.86
N GLY A 155 13.64 -26.25 2.62
CA GLY A 155 14.56 -27.38 2.43
C GLY A 155 14.46 -28.00 1.04
N SER A 156 15.57 -28.50 0.53
CA SER A 156 15.67 -29.08 -0.82
C SER A 156 14.89 -30.39 -0.99
N THR A 157 14.47 -31.02 0.11
CA THR A 157 13.71 -32.29 0.15
C THR A 157 12.19 -32.08 0.19
N GLY A 158 11.70 -30.84 0.16
CA GLY A 158 10.27 -30.56 0.31
C GLY A 158 9.85 -30.15 1.73
N GLN A 159 10.70 -30.41 2.73
CA GLN A 159 10.42 -30.18 4.15
C GLN A 159 11.23 -29.00 4.70
N PRO A 160 10.69 -28.19 5.63
CA PRO A 160 11.44 -27.12 6.27
C PRO A 160 12.62 -27.66 7.07
N LYS A 161 13.74 -26.93 7.08
CA LYS A 161 14.91 -27.27 7.90
C LYS A 161 15.13 -26.21 8.98
N GLY A 162 15.23 -26.64 10.23
CA GLY A 162 15.56 -25.76 11.35
C GLY A 162 17.07 -25.61 11.49
N VAL A 163 17.61 -24.41 11.39
CA VAL A 163 19.04 -24.13 11.51
C VAL A 163 19.38 -23.76 12.95
N CYS A 164 20.13 -24.61 13.64
CA CYS A 164 20.46 -24.44 15.05
C CYS A 164 21.67 -23.52 15.25
N SER A 165 21.43 -22.21 15.41
CA SER A 165 22.51 -21.22 15.60
C SER A 165 23.01 -21.19 17.06
N PRO A 166 24.32 -21.26 17.31
CA PRO A 166 24.88 -21.26 18.65
C PRO A 166 24.93 -19.84 19.26
N HIS A 167 25.05 -19.76 20.58
CA HIS A 167 25.29 -18.49 21.28
C HIS A 167 26.50 -17.72 20.74
N SER A 168 27.60 -18.44 20.47
CA SER A 168 28.84 -17.87 19.93
C SER A 168 28.63 -17.18 18.57
N GLY A 169 27.64 -17.63 17.79
CA GLY A 169 27.29 -17.03 16.50
C GLY A 169 26.66 -15.65 16.64
N ILE A 170 25.81 -15.44 17.63
CA ILE A 170 25.22 -14.12 17.94
C ILE A 170 26.26 -13.20 18.59
N VAL A 171 27.04 -13.75 19.52
CA VAL A 171 28.02 -12.97 20.29
C VAL A 171 29.15 -12.44 19.41
N ARG A 172 29.63 -13.21 18.43
CA ARG A 172 30.66 -12.71 17.50
C ARG A 172 30.16 -11.55 16.63
N LEU A 173 28.86 -11.51 16.27
CA LEU A 173 28.27 -10.40 15.51
C LEU A 173 28.21 -9.12 16.36
N SER A 174 28.15 -9.30 17.67
CA SER A 174 28.16 -8.21 18.65
C SER A 174 29.57 -7.80 19.06
N THR A 175 30.61 -8.48 18.59
CA THR A 175 32.00 -8.17 18.95
C THR A 175 32.45 -6.95 18.16
N PRO A 176 32.99 -5.90 18.83
CA PRO A 176 33.48 -4.71 18.15
C PRO A 176 34.45 -5.08 17.03
N SER A 177 34.23 -4.53 15.84
CA SER A 177 35.08 -4.77 14.68
C SER A 177 35.26 -3.48 13.88
N PRO A 178 36.35 -3.35 13.11
CA PRO A 178 36.48 -2.28 12.14
C PRO A 178 35.35 -2.26 11.09
N SER A 179 34.66 -3.40 10.91
CA SER A 179 33.63 -3.56 9.89
C SER A 179 32.22 -3.11 10.29
N LEU A 180 31.97 -2.90 11.58
CA LEU A 180 30.64 -2.56 12.06
C LEU A 180 30.71 -1.82 13.40
N HIS A 181 30.22 -0.58 13.43
CA HIS A 181 30.23 0.23 14.64
C HIS A 181 28.93 0.01 15.43
N ILE A 182 28.92 -0.91 16.38
CA ILE A 182 27.76 -1.10 17.28
C ILE A 182 28.27 -1.01 18.72
N GLY A 183 28.25 0.21 19.25
CA GLY A 183 28.63 0.53 20.62
C GLY A 183 27.41 0.87 21.50
N PRO A 184 27.66 1.39 22.71
CA PRO A 184 26.61 1.77 23.66
C PRO A 184 25.76 2.98 23.22
N ASP A 185 26.14 3.64 22.13
CA ASP A 185 25.43 4.73 21.46
C ASP A 185 24.65 4.26 20.22
N ALA A 186 24.72 2.98 19.86
CA ALA A 186 23.98 2.44 18.73
C ALA A 186 22.47 2.46 19.00
N VAL A 187 21.71 2.96 18.02
CA VAL A 187 20.25 2.91 18.02
C VAL A 187 19.83 2.24 16.72
N VAL A 188 19.29 1.02 16.85
CA VAL A 188 19.02 0.12 15.73
C VAL A 188 17.53 -0.21 15.68
N PRO A 189 16.84 -0.03 14.53
CA PRO A 189 15.46 -0.45 14.40
C PRO A 189 15.39 -1.97 14.24
N GLN A 190 14.53 -2.62 15.01
CA GLN A 190 14.13 -4.00 14.78
C GLN A 190 12.92 -4.00 13.82
N ALA A 191 13.22 -4.06 12.53
CA ALA A 191 12.24 -4.00 11.44
C ALA A 191 12.20 -5.29 10.61
N ALA A 192 13.29 -6.06 10.57
CA ALA A 192 13.34 -7.36 9.92
C ALA A 192 12.24 -8.30 10.46
N PRO A 193 11.59 -9.08 9.60
CA PRO A 193 10.61 -10.09 10.02
C PRO A 193 11.19 -11.02 11.08
N LEU A 194 10.38 -11.36 12.08
CA LEU A 194 10.83 -12.18 13.21
C LEU A 194 11.36 -13.57 12.83
N PRO A 195 10.83 -14.28 11.82
CA PRO A 195 11.36 -15.60 11.46
C PRO A 195 12.71 -15.58 10.76
N TRP A 196 13.26 -14.41 10.50
CA TRP A 196 14.45 -14.22 9.69
C TRP A 196 15.66 -13.93 10.57
N ASP A 197 16.82 -14.51 10.22
CA ASP A 197 18.03 -14.37 11.01
C ASP A 197 18.55 -12.92 11.07
N ALA A 198 18.17 -12.08 10.11
CA ALA A 198 18.35 -10.63 10.14
C ALA A 198 17.80 -9.96 11.41
N MET A 199 16.77 -10.52 12.07
CA MET A 199 16.30 -10.03 13.38
C MET A 199 17.46 -10.00 14.40
N SER A 200 18.39 -10.95 14.29
CA SER A 200 19.47 -11.13 15.25
C SER A 200 20.48 -10.01 15.13
N LEU A 201 20.71 -9.52 13.90
CA LEU A 201 21.58 -8.38 13.62
C LEU A 201 20.99 -7.08 14.14
N GLU A 202 19.67 -6.91 14.04
CA GLU A 202 18.99 -5.68 14.46
C GLU A 202 18.78 -5.61 15.98
N LEU A 203 18.70 -6.76 16.64
CA LEU A 203 18.39 -6.84 18.08
C LEU A 203 19.65 -7.02 18.93
N TRP A 204 20.40 -8.10 18.72
CA TRP A 204 21.40 -8.53 19.71
C TRP A 204 22.65 -7.65 19.77
N PRO A 205 23.28 -7.24 18.65
CA PRO A 205 24.43 -6.35 18.70
C PRO A 205 24.20 -5.07 19.52
N ALA A 206 23.02 -4.44 19.39
CA ALA A 206 22.68 -3.25 20.16
C ALA A 206 22.58 -3.60 21.67
N LEU A 207 21.80 -4.63 22.01
CA LEU A 207 21.57 -5.01 23.41
C LEU A 207 22.83 -5.53 24.12
N LEU A 208 23.70 -6.27 23.42
CA LEU A 208 24.92 -6.82 24.02
C LEU A 208 26.03 -5.78 24.19
N ASN A 209 25.94 -4.64 23.49
CA ASN A 209 26.87 -3.52 23.62
C ASN A 209 26.33 -2.34 24.45
N GLY A 210 25.12 -2.45 25.02
CA GLY A 210 24.56 -1.41 25.87
C GLY A 210 23.88 -0.27 25.10
N GLY A 211 23.52 -0.48 23.83
CA GLY A 211 22.76 0.44 22.99
C GLY A 211 21.24 0.20 23.06
N THR A 212 20.50 0.75 22.10
CA THR A 212 19.03 0.72 22.06
C THR A 212 18.51 0.00 20.82
N SER A 213 17.50 -0.86 20.98
CA SER A 213 16.73 -1.41 19.87
C SER A 213 15.33 -0.79 19.82
N VAL A 214 14.96 -0.20 18.67
CA VAL A 214 13.65 0.42 18.46
C VAL A 214 12.74 -0.59 17.76
N LEU A 215 11.72 -1.09 18.44
CA LEU A 215 10.81 -2.09 17.91
C LEU A 215 9.78 -1.43 16.97
N VAL A 216 9.79 -1.79 15.69
CA VAL A 216 8.94 -1.18 14.66
C VAL A 216 7.72 -2.05 14.39
N ASP A 217 6.52 -1.49 14.55
CA ASP A 217 5.26 -2.17 14.19
C ASP A 217 5.16 -2.44 12.68
N GLU A 218 4.29 -3.36 12.29
CA GLU A 218 4.04 -3.67 10.87
C GLU A 218 2.87 -2.84 10.31
N PRO A 219 2.84 -2.52 8.99
CA PRO A 219 3.77 -2.95 7.93
C PRO A 219 5.14 -2.27 7.98
N TYR A 220 6.14 -2.90 7.35
CA TYR A 220 7.57 -2.59 7.45
C TYR A 220 7.96 -1.14 7.16
N LEU A 221 9.21 -0.83 7.51
CA LEU A 221 9.88 0.45 7.33
C LEU A 221 9.63 1.05 5.92
N THR A 222 9.16 2.30 5.89
CA THR A 222 9.06 3.16 4.69
C THR A 222 10.14 4.24 4.73
N THR A 223 10.34 4.98 3.64
CA THR A 223 11.26 6.14 3.59
C THR A 223 10.89 7.20 4.64
N GLY A 224 9.61 7.60 4.70
CA GLY A 224 9.07 8.49 5.72
C GLY A 224 9.15 7.90 7.15
N GLY A 225 8.94 6.59 7.28
CA GLY A 225 9.10 5.88 8.55
C GLY A 225 10.55 5.90 9.05
N LEU A 226 11.53 5.69 8.18
CA LEU A 226 12.95 5.79 8.53
C LEU A 226 13.31 7.19 8.99
N ARG A 227 12.85 8.24 8.29
CA ARG A 227 13.03 9.63 8.73
C ARG A 227 12.46 9.88 10.11
N ALA A 228 11.25 9.39 10.38
CA ALA A 228 10.62 9.50 11.70
C ALA A 228 11.45 8.80 12.77
N LEU A 229 11.95 7.58 12.50
CA LEU A 229 12.80 6.85 13.45
C LEU A 229 14.13 7.56 13.73
N VAL A 230 14.76 8.15 12.71
CA VAL A 230 15.99 8.93 12.88
C VAL A 230 15.71 10.19 13.70
N ARG A 231 14.64 10.92 13.37
CA ARG A 231 14.25 12.17 14.06
C ARG A 231 13.82 11.93 15.50
N ASP A 232 12.95 10.95 15.73
CA ASP A 232 12.24 10.77 17.00
C ASP A 232 13.03 9.89 17.99
N HIS A 233 13.89 9.00 17.48
CA HIS A 233 14.62 8.05 18.30
C HIS A 233 16.14 8.08 18.09
N GLY A 234 16.64 8.88 17.15
CA GLY A 234 18.07 8.97 16.88
C GLY A 234 18.64 7.70 16.25
N VAL A 235 17.84 6.96 15.49
CA VAL A 235 18.31 5.76 14.75
C VAL A 235 19.54 6.11 13.93
N ASN A 236 20.63 5.37 14.16
CA ASN A 236 21.93 5.66 13.58
C ASN A 236 22.56 4.47 12.83
N THR A 237 21.98 3.28 12.94
CA THR A 237 22.42 2.08 12.23
C THR A 237 21.19 1.38 11.67
N VAL A 238 21.18 1.14 10.36
CA VAL A 238 20.03 0.53 9.67
C VAL A 238 20.50 -0.65 8.83
N TRP A 239 19.72 -1.72 8.84
CA TRP A 239 19.88 -2.85 7.92
C TRP A 239 18.75 -2.84 6.90
N LEU A 240 19.09 -3.02 5.62
CA LEU A 240 18.13 -3.20 4.53
C LEU A 240 18.62 -4.28 3.58
N THR A 241 17.72 -5.15 3.11
CA THR A 241 18.06 -6.05 1.99
C THR A 241 18.43 -5.22 0.75
N ALA A 242 19.27 -5.75 -0.15
CA ALA A 242 19.74 -4.97 -1.31
C ALA A 242 18.59 -4.37 -2.14
N SER A 243 17.49 -5.11 -2.30
CA SER A 243 16.31 -4.62 -3.00
C SER A 243 15.56 -3.51 -2.26
N LEU A 244 15.43 -3.61 -0.93
CA LEU A 244 14.80 -2.55 -0.14
C LEU A 244 15.67 -1.29 -0.09
N PHE A 245 16.99 -1.46 -0.02
CA PHE A 245 17.95 -0.37 -0.15
C PHE A 245 17.81 0.35 -1.50
N ASN A 246 17.75 -0.39 -2.61
CA ASN A 246 17.57 0.21 -3.93
C ASN A 246 16.27 1.03 -4.00
N LEU A 247 15.16 0.47 -3.48
CA LEU A 247 13.87 1.16 -3.44
C LEU A 247 13.96 2.48 -2.67
N PHE A 248 14.58 2.47 -1.49
CA PHE A 248 14.71 3.67 -0.66
C PHE A 248 15.57 4.73 -1.33
N VAL A 249 16.68 4.32 -1.95
CA VAL A 249 17.55 5.24 -2.69
C VAL A 249 16.84 5.85 -3.91
N GLU A 250 15.98 5.08 -4.57
CA GLU A 250 15.24 5.53 -5.75
C GLU A 250 14.12 6.50 -5.39
N GLU A 251 13.32 6.15 -4.38
CA GLU A 251 12.17 6.90 -3.90
C GLU A 251 12.60 8.19 -3.19
N ASP A 252 13.51 8.08 -2.23
CA ASP A 252 13.91 9.19 -1.37
C ASP A 252 15.30 8.95 -0.76
N PRO A 253 16.39 9.30 -1.48
CA PRO A 253 17.74 9.04 -0.99
C PRO A 253 18.03 9.80 0.31
N ASP A 254 17.37 10.93 0.57
CA ASP A 254 17.60 11.75 1.75
C ASP A 254 17.01 11.15 3.02
N CYS A 255 16.24 10.05 2.95
CA CYS A 255 15.67 9.38 4.12
C CYS A 255 16.73 8.82 5.08
N PHE A 256 17.96 8.61 4.60
CA PHE A 256 19.10 8.16 5.39
C PHE A 256 19.82 9.28 6.15
N THR A 257 19.45 10.54 5.94
CA THR A 257 20.08 11.69 6.61
C THR A 257 20.03 11.54 8.13
N GLY A 258 21.18 11.61 8.80
CA GLY A 258 21.32 11.40 10.24
C GLY A 258 21.68 9.96 10.66
N VAL A 259 21.63 9.00 9.74
CA VAL A 259 22.15 7.65 9.95
C VAL A 259 23.69 7.66 9.85
N ARG A 260 24.37 6.92 10.72
CA ARG A 260 25.84 6.78 10.71
C ARG A 260 26.31 5.72 9.71
N GLN A 261 25.59 4.60 9.66
CA GLN A 261 25.93 3.49 8.78
C GLN A 261 24.70 2.74 8.28
N VAL A 262 24.77 2.29 7.03
CA VAL A 262 23.76 1.47 6.38
C VAL A 262 24.40 0.12 6.05
N LEU A 263 23.78 -0.94 6.55
CA LEU A 263 24.14 -2.30 6.25
C LEU A 263 23.17 -2.80 5.17
N THR A 264 23.71 -3.41 4.12
CA THR A 264 22.89 -4.00 3.08
C THR A 264 23.48 -5.30 2.56
N GLY A 265 22.65 -6.15 1.94
CA GLY A 265 23.07 -7.46 1.49
C GLY A 265 21.91 -8.42 1.33
N GLY A 266 22.21 -9.71 1.42
CA GLY A 266 21.23 -10.77 1.16
C GLY A 266 20.92 -10.99 -0.33
N GLU A 267 21.30 -10.08 -1.23
CA GLU A 267 21.14 -10.18 -2.68
C GLU A 267 22.30 -9.47 -3.38
N ARG A 268 22.44 -9.64 -4.71
CA ARG A 268 23.45 -8.89 -5.47
C ARG A 268 23.09 -7.41 -5.47
N LEU A 269 24.01 -6.56 -5.00
CA LEU A 269 23.81 -5.11 -4.96
C LEU A 269 23.78 -4.49 -6.36
N SER A 270 23.04 -3.39 -6.50
CA SER A 270 22.90 -2.62 -7.73
C SER A 270 23.92 -1.49 -7.78
N PRO A 271 24.95 -1.54 -8.65
CA PRO A 271 25.96 -0.49 -8.72
C PRO A 271 25.40 0.93 -8.96
N PRO A 272 24.36 1.14 -9.82
CA PRO A 272 23.74 2.45 -9.97
C PRO A 272 23.19 3.05 -8.68
N HIS A 273 22.44 2.27 -7.88
CA HIS A 273 21.85 2.75 -6.63
C HIS A 273 22.92 3.00 -5.57
N VAL A 274 23.93 2.13 -5.50
CA VAL A 274 25.08 2.33 -4.61
C VAL A 274 25.82 3.63 -4.95
N ARG A 275 26.07 3.92 -6.23
CA ARG A 275 26.66 5.20 -6.64
C ARG A 275 25.80 6.40 -6.26
N ARG A 276 24.49 6.32 -6.49
CA ARG A 276 23.54 7.37 -6.12
C ARG A 276 23.55 7.62 -4.61
N PHE A 277 23.55 6.57 -3.80
CA PHE A 277 23.65 6.67 -2.35
C PHE A 277 24.97 7.30 -1.90
N LEU A 278 26.12 6.80 -2.38
CA LEU A 278 27.42 7.32 -2.00
C LEU A 278 27.64 8.78 -2.44
N ALA A 279 27.00 9.20 -3.53
CA ALA A 279 27.02 10.59 -3.97
C ALA A 279 26.15 11.51 -3.08
N ALA A 280 24.97 11.03 -2.66
CA ALA A 280 24.09 11.78 -1.76
C ALA A 280 24.61 11.82 -0.31
N HIS A 281 25.24 10.74 0.14
CA HIS A 281 25.63 10.51 1.54
C HIS A 281 27.09 10.05 1.67
N PRO A 282 28.08 10.90 1.32
CA PRO A 282 29.49 10.53 1.35
C PRO A 282 30.01 10.20 2.76
N ASP A 283 29.37 10.76 3.79
CA ASP A 283 29.75 10.59 5.19
C ASP A 283 29.14 9.34 5.85
N ILE A 284 28.15 8.71 5.22
CA ILE A 284 27.48 7.51 5.75
C ILE A 284 28.26 6.27 5.31
N ALA A 285 28.63 5.42 6.27
CA ALA A 285 29.31 4.18 5.96
C ALA A 285 28.34 3.14 5.38
N LEU A 286 28.45 2.82 4.09
CA LEU A 286 27.69 1.76 3.43
C LEU A 286 28.46 0.44 3.46
N TRP A 287 27.81 -0.62 3.94
CA TRP A 287 28.41 -1.95 4.06
C TRP A 287 27.62 -3.01 3.30
N ASN A 288 28.33 -3.87 2.57
CA ASN A 288 27.77 -5.09 1.98
C ASN A 288 28.03 -6.28 2.91
N GLY A 289 26.98 -6.91 3.44
CA GLY A 289 27.05 -8.10 4.29
C GLY A 289 26.69 -9.38 3.52
N TYR A 290 27.49 -10.43 3.71
CA TYR A 290 27.26 -11.75 3.13
C TYR A 290 27.37 -12.84 4.19
N GLY A 291 26.38 -13.73 4.20
CA GLY A 291 26.42 -14.99 4.92
C GLY A 291 25.12 -15.77 4.74
N PRO A 292 25.17 -17.10 4.75
CA PRO A 292 23.99 -17.94 4.94
C PRO A 292 23.60 -18.00 6.42
N VAL A 293 22.34 -18.37 6.69
CA VAL A 293 21.82 -18.59 8.06
C VAL A 293 22.58 -19.67 8.81
N GLU A 294 23.12 -20.68 8.11
CA GLU A 294 23.97 -21.72 8.65
C GLU A 294 25.32 -21.21 9.17
N SER A 295 25.62 -19.96 8.86
CA SER A 295 26.73 -19.20 9.42
C SER A 295 26.23 -17.99 10.20
N THR A 296 25.04 -18.00 10.80
CA THR A 296 24.48 -16.93 11.66
C THR A 296 24.67 -15.51 11.09
N VAL A 297 23.77 -15.12 10.18
CA VAL A 297 23.70 -13.81 9.52
C VAL A 297 24.87 -13.47 8.59
N PHE A 298 25.93 -12.84 9.07
CA PHE A 298 27.09 -12.44 8.26
C PHE A 298 28.31 -13.29 8.56
N ALA A 299 28.90 -13.81 7.49
CA ALA A 299 30.22 -14.40 7.47
C ALA A 299 31.29 -13.37 7.07
N THR A 300 30.96 -12.48 6.12
CA THR A 300 31.85 -11.41 5.63
C THR A 300 31.12 -10.08 5.50
N THR A 301 31.89 -9.00 5.55
CA THR A 301 31.43 -7.63 5.33
C THR A 301 32.43 -6.86 4.49
N HIS A 302 31.93 -5.99 3.60
CA HIS A 302 32.72 -5.09 2.75
C HIS A 302 32.28 -3.65 2.94
N ARG A 303 33.21 -2.73 3.21
CA ARG A 303 32.90 -1.29 3.16
C ARG A 303 32.88 -0.86 1.71
N ILE A 304 31.72 -0.42 1.23
CA ILE A 304 31.57 -0.05 -0.17
C ILE A 304 32.16 1.35 -0.39
N THR A 305 32.98 1.46 -1.42
CA THR A 305 33.60 2.70 -1.88
C THR A 305 33.19 3.01 -3.32
N PRO A 306 33.33 4.26 -3.80
CA PRO A 306 33.05 4.59 -5.20
C PRO A 306 33.84 3.73 -6.21
N ALA A 307 35.04 3.27 -5.85
CA ALA A 307 35.88 2.42 -6.68
C ALA A 307 35.25 1.03 -6.94
N ASP A 308 34.47 0.51 -6.00
CA ASP A 308 33.79 -0.79 -6.15
C ASP A 308 32.68 -0.76 -7.22
N CYS A 309 32.18 0.43 -7.56
CA CYS A 309 31.17 0.63 -8.59
C CYS A 309 31.73 0.92 -9.98
N ALA A 310 33.07 0.92 -10.13
CA ALA A 310 33.76 1.27 -11.38
C ALA A 310 34.03 0.07 -12.30
N THR A 311 33.73 -1.15 -11.85
CA THR A 311 34.01 -2.39 -12.62
C THR A 311 32.75 -3.24 -12.79
N ASP A 312 32.71 -4.02 -13.87
CA ASP A 312 31.62 -4.97 -14.15
C ASP A 312 31.69 -6.26 -13.29
N ALA A 313 32.77 -6.42 -12.51
CA ALA A 313 32.99 -7.58 -11.63
C ALA A 313 31.98 -7.67 -10.47
N GLY A 314 31.20 -6.62 -10.23
CA GLY A 314 30.23 -6.53 -9.14
C GLY A 314 30.86 -6.18 -7.79
N ILE A 315 30.01 -5.74 -6.85
CA ILE A 315 30.47 -5.29 -5.53
C ILE A 315 30.97 -6.48 -4.70
N PRO A 316 32.17 -6.42 -4.12
CA PRO A 316 32.72 -7.50 -3.30
C PRO A 316 31.86 -7.79 -2.06
N VAL A 317 31.95 -9.02 -1.55
CA VAL A 317 31.30 -9.42 -0.29
C VAL A 317 32.24 -9.33 0.91
N GLY A 318 33.51 -9.03 0.66
CA GLY A 318 34.41 -8.46 1.68
C GLY A 318 35.25 -9.47 2.43
N THR A 319 35.61 -9.12 3.66
CA THR A 319 36.49 -9.92 4.52
C THR A 319 35.71 -10.54 5.68
N PRO A 320 36.19 -11.65 6.29
CA PRO A 320 35.52 -12.30 7.40
C PRO A 320 35.26 -11.38 8.60
N VAL A 321 34.08 -11.51 9.21
CA VAL A 321 33.74 -10.87 10.50
C VAL A 321 34.53 -11.52 11.66
N PRO A 322 34.60 -10.91 12.86
CA PRO A 322 35.35 -11.49 13.99
C PRO A 322 35.00 -12.96 14.26
N ARG A 323 36.02 -13.74 14.66
CA ARG A 323 35.92 -15.20 14.93
C ARG A 323 35.32 -16.01 13.76
N THR A 324 35.44 -15.52 12.52
CA THR A 324 34.96 -16.22 11.31
C THR A 324 36.10 -16.36 10.32
N GLY A 325 36.15 -17.49 9.61
CA GLY A 325 37.08 -17.72 8.50
C GLY A 325 36.32 -18.07 7.24
N VAL A 326 36.88 -17.72 6.09
CA VAL A 326 36.32 -18.05 4.78
C VAL A 326 37.38 -18.71 3.92
N LEU A 327 36.98 -19.77 3.22
CA LEU A 327 37.80 -20.53 2.31
C LEU A 327 37.07 -20.62 0.97
N VAL A 328 37.84 -20.68 -0.12
CA VAL A 328 37.33 -21.07 -1.44
C VAL A 328 37.97 -22.40 -1.76
N VAL A 329 37.17 -23.42 -2.06
CA VAL A 329 37.65 -24.81 -2.24
C VAL A 329 37.22 -25.40 -3.59
N ASP A 330 37.99 -26.38 -4.05
CA ASP A 330 37.65 -27.18 -5.22
C ASP A 330 36.65 -28.31 -4.86
N GLU A 331 36.25 -29.10 -5.87
CA GLU A 331 35.31 -30.23 -5.70
C GLU A 331 35.81 -31.32 -4.73
N ARG A 332 37.11 -31.33 -4.41
CA ARG A 332 37.76 -32.24 -3.46
C ARG A 332 37.98 -31.60 -2.10
N LEU A 333 37.34 -30.45 -1.82
CA LEU A 333 37.45 -29.66 -0.60
C LEU A 333 38.88 -29.17 -0.30
N ARG A 334 39.71 -28.97 -1.34
CA ARG A 334 41.06 -28.41 -1.19
C ARG A 334 41.02 -26.90 -1.44
N PRO A 335 41.70 -26.08 -0.62
CA PRO A 335 41.75 -24.63 -0.83
C PRO A 335 42.27 -24.27 -2.24
N CYS A 336 41.52 -23.43 -2.94
CA CYS A 336 41.87 -22.90 -4.26
C CYS A 336 42.97 -21.81 -4.13
N PRO A 337 43.86 -21.68 -5.13
CA PRO A 337 44.73 -20.52 -5.25
C PRO A 337 43.94 -19.20 -5.34
N VAL A 338 44.56 -18.10 -4.92
CA VAL A 338 44.02 -16.74 -5.08
C VAL A 338 43.59 -16.49 -6.54
N GLY A 339 42.43 -15.87 -6.71
CA GLY A 339 41.83 -15.56 -8.02
C GLY A 339 41.10 -16.73 -8.70
N THR A 340 41.20 -17.95 -8.17
CA THR A 340 40.50 -19.11 -8.73
C THR A 340 39.09 -19.23 -8.15
N THR A 341 38.09 -19.33 -9.02
CA THR A 341 36.71 -19.56 -8.61
C THR A 341 36.53 -20.99 -8.09
N GLY A 342 35.92 -21.12 -6.91
CA GLY A 342 35.55 -22.39 -6.28
C GLY A 342 34.34 -22.22 -5.36
N GLU A 343 33.99 -23.26 -4.61
CA GLU A 343 32.90 -23.22 -3.64
C GLU A 343 33.34 -22.44 -2.39
N ILE A 344 32.51 -21.49 -1.95
CA ILE A 344 32.73 -20.74 -0.72
C ILE A 344 32.39 -21.64 0.48
N CYS A 345 33.32 -21.71 1.43
CA CYS A 345 33.14 -22.40 2.70
C CYS A 345 33.37 -21.43 3.86
N VAL A 346 32.49 -21.47 4.87
CA VAL A 346 32.61 -20.64 6.07
C VAL A 346 33.08 -21.50 7.25
N THR A 347 33.87 -20.93 8.15
CA THR A 347 34.41 -21.59 9.35
C THR A 347 34.29 -20.66 10.56
N GLY A 348 34.44 -21.20 11.76
CA GLY A 348 34.56 -20.42 13.00
C GLY A 348 33.30 -20.39 13.85
N ALA A 349 33.22 -19.39 14.73
CA ALA A 349 32.39 -19.42 15.93
C ALA A 349 30.88 -19.30 15.72
N GLY A 350 30.41 -18.89 14.54
CA GLY A 350 28.98 -18.87 14.25
C GLY A 350 28.57 -19.80 13.12
N LEU A 351 29.31 -20.89 12.91
CA LEU A 351 28.71 -22.03 12.26
C LEU A 351 27.58 -22.58 13.12
N ALA A 352 26.44 -22.85 12.51
CA ALA A 352 25.35 -23.56 13.15
C ALA A 352 25.82 -24.94 13.65
N ASN A 353 25.16 -25.42 14.71
CA ASN A 353 25.36 -26.77 15.23
C ASN A 353 24.97 -27.82 14.19
N GLY A 354 24.00 -27.49 13.33
CA GLY A 354 23.54 -28.31 12.23
C GLY A 354 22.09 -27.99 11.91
N TYR A 355 21.43 -28.94 11.27
CA TYR A 355 19.99 -28.92 11.04
C TYR A 355 19.26 -29.73 12.11
N LEU A 356 18.16 -29.17 12.61
CA LEU A 356 17.32 -29.72 13.67
C LEU A 356 16.79 -31.10 13.25
N ALA A 357 17.07 -32.12 14.07
CA ALA A 357 16.69 -33.50 13.82
C ALA A 357 17.11 -34.09 12.45
N ASP A 358 18.11 -33.49 11.77
CA ASP A 358 18.60 -33.96 10.45
C ASP A 358 20.14 -34.12 10.44
N PRO A 359 20.65 -35.23 11.01
CA PRO A 359 22.08 -35.51 11.07
C PRO A 359 22.69 -35.86 9.69
N GLU A 360 21.87 -36.25 8.71
CA GLU A 360 22.33 -36.58 7.37
C GLU A 360 22.69 -35.32 6.59
N GLN A 361 21.76 -34.36 6.48
CA GLN A 361 22.07 -33.07 5.86
C GLN A 361 23.16 -32.34 6.63
N THR A 362 23.18 -32.46 7.96
CA THR A 362 24.22 -31.84 8.77
C THR A 362 25.60 -32.33 8.34
N ARG A 363 25.82 -33.65 8.21
CA ARG A 363 27.11 -34.19 7.75
C ARG A 363 27.42 -33.85 6.29
N ARG A 364 26.40 -33.68 5.45
CA ARG A 364 26.57 -33.33 4.03
C ARG A 364 27.09 -31.91 3.83
N HIS A 365 26.62 -30.96 4.65
CA HIS A 365 26.93 -29.54 4.49
C HIS A 365 27.96 -29.00 5.49
N PHE A 366 28.00 -29.55 6.71
CA PHE A 366 29.00 -29.23 7.73
C PHE A 366 30.08 -30.30 7.71
N VAL A 367 31.15 -30.01 6.98
CA VAL A 367 32.23 -30.93 6.65
C VAL A 367 33.52 -30.55 7.37
N ASP A 368 34.45 -31.48 7.45
CA ASP A 368 35.80 -31.23 7.95
C ASP A 368 36.75 -30.95 6.79
N ILE A 369 37.42 -29.79 6.82
CA ILE A 369 38.39 -29.36 5.81
C ILE A 369 39.77 -29.24 6.46
N THR A 370 40.79 -29.81 5.82
CA THR A 370 42.17 -29.66 6.30
C THR A 370 42.78 -28.38 5.76
N VAL A 371 43.07 -27.44 6.64
CA VAL A 371 43.74 -26.17 6.31
C VAL A 371 45.09 -26.14 7.01
N ARG A 372 46.18 -26.06 6.24
CA ARG A 372 47.56 -26.01 6.78
C ARG A 372 47.86 -27.13 7.79
N GLY A 373 47.33 -28.33 7.56
CA GLY A 373 47.54 -29.51 8.42
C GLY A 373 46.61 -29.61 9.63
N ALA A 374 45.73 -28.63 9.88
CA ALA A 374 44.72 -28.70 10.93
C ALA A 374 43.33 -28.99 10.34
N VAL A 375 42.60 -29.91 10.96
CA VAL A 375 41.21 -30.21 10.60
C VAL A 375 40.31 -29.11 11.17
N THR A 376 39.56 -28.44 10.30
CA THR A 376 38.65 -27.34 10.65
C THR A 376 37.25 -27.66 10.15
N ARG A 377 36.25 -27.57 11.04
CA ARG A 377 34.85 -27.68 10.67
C ARG A 377 34.45 -26.49 9.79
N ALA A 378 33.85 -26.78 8.64
CA ALA A 378 33.43 -25.80 7.64
C ALA A 378 31.99 -26.06 7.19
N TYR A 379 31.26 -25.00 6.87
CA TYR A 379 29.97 -25.08 6.19
C TYR A 379 30.15 -24.76 4.71
N ARG A 380 29.71 -25.68 3.86
CA ARG A 380 29.67 -25.53 2.39
C ARG A 380 28.45 -24.71 1.99
N THR A 381 28.66 -23.50 1.45
CA THR A 381 27.55 -22.57 1.21
C THR A 381 26.76 -22.88 -0.06
N GLY A 382 27.34 -23.62 -1.01
CA GLY A 382 26.81 -23.78 -2.36
C GLY A 382 26.92 -22.50 -3.23
N ASP A 383 27.56 -21.44 -2.72
CA ASP A 383 27.90 -20.25 -3.50
C ASP A 383 29.30 -20.42 -4.12
N LEU A 384 29.48 -19.92 -5.34
CA LEU A 384 30.77 -19.83 -6.01
C LEU A 384 31.40 -18.46 -5.73
N GLY A 385 32.72 -18.43 -5.61
CA GLY A 385 33.46 -17.19 -5.45
C GLY A 385 34.97 -17.38 -5.56
N HIS A 386 35.70 -16.29 -5.46
CA HIS A 386 37.17 -16.29 -5.41
C HIS A 386 37.67 -15.25 -4.42
N LEU A 387 38.86 -15.47 -3.87
CA LEU A 387 39.57 -14.51 -3.04
C LEU A 387 40.53 -13.70 -3.91
N SER A 388 40.56 -12.38 -3.71
CA SER A 388 41.57 -11.50 -4.30
C SER A 388 42.92 -11.65 -3.57
N ALA A 389 43.99 -11.08 -4.14
CA ALA A 389 45.31 -11.07 -3.49
C ALA A 389 45.30 -10.32 -2.15
N ALA A 390 44.37 -9.39 -1.96
CA ALA A 390 44.14 -8.69 -0.71
C ALA A 390 43.29 -9.49 0.30
N GLY A 391 42.87 -10.71 -0.03
CA GLY A 391 42.01 -11.54 0.81
C GLY A 391 40.54 -11.12 0.82
N VAL A 392 40.11 -10.30 -0.16
CA VAL A 392 38.71 -9.88 -0.31
C VAL A 392 37.94 -10.94 -1.09
N LEU A 393 36.80 -11.38 -0.56
CA LEU A 393 35.93 -12.35 -1.20
C LEU A 393 35.03 -11.68 -2.26
N HIS A 394 35.00 -12.27 -3.45
CA HIS A 394 34.08 -11.94 -4.52
C HIS A 394 33.11 -13.09 -4.74
N HIS A 395 31.81 -12.77 -4.81
CA HIS A 395 30.76 -13.73 -5.08
C HIS A 395 30.51 -13.87 -6.60
N ALA A 396 30.50 -15.10 -7.10
CA ALA A 396 30.43 -15.44 -8.52
C ALA A 396 29.15 -16.19 -8.94
N GLY A 397 28.20 -16.41 -8.02
CA GLY A 397 26.93 -17.09 -8.31
C GLY A 397 26.71 -18.32 -7.42
N ARG A 398 25.80 -19.20 -7.84
CA ARG A 398 25.44 -20.42 -7.09
C ARG A 398 25.69 -21.67 -7.93
N ILE A 399 25.96 -22.78 -7.24
CA ILE A 399 26.09 -24.11 -7.84
C ILE A 399 24.70 -24.73 -8.11
N ASP A 400 23.70 -24.34 -7.33
CA ASP A 400 22.33 -24.87 -7.38
C ASP A 400 21.28 -23.83 -7.85
N ARG A 401 20.00 -24.25 -7.85
CA ARG A 401 18.84 -23.44 -8.27
C ARG A 401 18.23 -22.60 -7.15
N GLN A 402 18.86 -22.50 -5.97
CA GLN A 402 18.32 -21.70 -4.88
C GLN A 402 18.35 -20.22 -5.22
N VAL A 403 17.35 -19.49 -4.75
CA VAL A 403 17.21 -18.07 -5.03
C VAL A 403 17.07 -17.30 -3.74
N LYS A 404 17.56 -16.05 -3.74
CA LYS A 404 17.34 -15.12 -2.64
C LYS A 404 16.21 -14.16 -2.99
N ILE A 405 15.11 -14.21 -2.24
CA ILE A 405 13.94 -13.34 -2.43
C ILE A 405 13.78 -12.50 -1.17
N ARG A 406 13.91 -11.18 -1.31
CA ARG A 406 13.84 -10.23 -0.19
C ARG A 406 14.85 -10.58 0.91
N GLY A 407 16.05 -11.02 0.53
CA GLY A 407 17.11 -11.49 1.44
C GLY A 407 16.99 -12.93 1.94
N HIS A 408 15.94 -13.68 1.58
CA HIS A 408 15.69 -15.04 2.10
C HIS A 408 16.06 -16.12 1.13
N ARG A 409 16.72 -17.16 1.66
CA ARG A 409 17.04 -18.37 0.92
C ARG A 409 15.76 -19.18 0.69
N VAL A 410 15.30 -19.18 -0.55
CA VAL A 410 14.13 -19.92 -1.01
C VAL A 410 14.61 -21.08 -1.88
N GLU A 411 14.17 -22.28 -1.51
CA GLU A 411 14.31 -23.53 -2.25
C GLU A 411 13.06 -23.74 -3.11
N PRO A 412 13.17 -23.63 -4.45
CA PRO A 412 12.05 -23.99 -5.33
C PRO A 412 11.50 -25.40 -5.06
N GLY A 413 12.36 -26.31 -4.61
CA GLY A 413 11.99 -27.69 -4.27
C GLY A 413 10.95 -27.85 -3.15
N GLU A 414 10.89 -26.95 -2.14
CA GLU A 414 9.82 -26.99 -1.12
C GLU A 414 8.44 -26.79 -1.76
N ILE A 415 8.39 -25.87 -2.71
CA ILE A 415 7.16 -25.49 -3.40
C ILE A 415 6.81 -26.58 -4.42
N GLU A 416 7.79 -27.04 -5.21
CA GLU A 416 7.61 -28.12 -6.20
C GLU A 416 7.07 -29.39 -5.54
N ALA A 417 7.62 -29.81 -4.39
CA ALA A 417 7.18 -30.99 -3.67
C ALA A 417 5.73 -30.87 -3.16
N ARG A 418 5.33 -29.69 -2.65
CA ARG A 418 3.96 -29.44 -2.20
C ARG A 418 2.96 -29.40 -3.36
N VAL A 419 3.35 -28.80 -4.49
CA VAL A 419 2.53 -28.81 -5.70
C VAL A 419 2.36 -30.23 -6.24
N VAL A 420 3.43 -31.03 -6.28
CA VAL A 420 3.37 -32.44 -6.70
C VAL A 420 2.54 -33.30 -5.74
N GLY A 421 2.45 -32.93 -4.46
CA GLY A 421 1.59 -33.58 -3.49
C GLY A 421 0.09 -33.38 -3.72
N ILE A 422 -0.33 -32.49 -4.63
CA ILE A 422 -1.74 -32.24 -4.94
C ILE A 422 -2.25 -33.29 -5.93
N ALA A 423 -3.37 -33.93 -5.60
CA ALA A 423 -3.99 -34.93 -6.46
C ALA A 423 -4.26 -34.38 -7.88
N GLY A 424 -3.80 -35.11 -8.89
CA GLY A 424 -3.94 -34.72 -10.30
C GLY A 424 -2.74 -33.95 -10.88
N VAL A 425 -1.77 -33.54 -10.06
CA VAL A 425 -0.51 -32.96 -10.54
C VAL A 425 0.49 -34.06 -10.92
N ARG A 426 1.07 -33.96 -12.12
CA ARG A 426 2.09 -34.87 -12.65
C ARG A 426 3.52 -34.40 -12.34
N GLY A 427 3.77 -33.09 -12.37
CA GLY A 427 5.10 -32.53 -12.16
C GLY A 427 5.07 -31.02 -12.03
N CYS A 428 6.06 -30.44 -11.34
CA CYS A 428 6.17 -29.01 -11.12
C CYS A 428 7.62 -28.55 -11.27
N ALA A 429 7.81 -27.36 -11.84
CA ALA A 429 9.07 -26.64 -11.85
C ALA A 429 8.82 -25.19 -11.38
N VAL A 430 9.57 -24.75 -10.38
CA VAL A 430 9.49 -23.39 -9.84
C VAL A 430 10.74 -22.60 -10.23
N LEU A 431 10.53 -21.40 -10.77
CA LEU A 431 11.57 -20.54 -11.31
C LEU A 431 11.45 -19.10 -10.80
N PRO A 432 12.58 -18.42 -10.55
CA PRO A 432 12.58 -17.00 -10.27
C PRO A 432 12.26 -16.19 -11.53
N VAL A 433 11.51 -15.09 -11.39
CA VAL A 433 11.27 -14.11 -12.44
C VAL A 433 11.62 -12.71 -11.98
N ARG A 434 12.23 -11.92 -12.86
CA ARG A 434 12.44 -10.48 -12.66
C ARG A 434 11.37 -9.69 -13.40
N ARG A 435 10.68 -8.76 -12.73
CA ARG A 435 9.74 -7.82 -13.36
C ARG A 435 9.87 -6.44 -12.73
N GLY A 436 9.92 -5.39 -13.57
CA GLY A 436 9.91 -3.99 -13.15
C GLY A 436 11.18 -3.53 -12.43
N GLY A 437 12.08 -2.86 -13.15
CA GLY A 437 13.30 -2.26 -12.58
C GLY A 437 14.28 -3.22 -11.88
N PRO A 438 15.46 -2.73 -11.45
CA PRO A 438 16.48 -3.57 -10.81
C PRO A 438 16.12 -3.93 -9.36
N GLY A 439 15.58 -5.12 -9.11
CA GLY A 439 15.50 -5.71 -7.74
C GLY A 439 14.33 -6.64 -7.46
N TYR A 440 13.22 -6.57 -8.21
CA TYR A 440 12.06 -7.42 -7.88
C TYR A 440 12.22 -8.84 -8.42
N THR A 441 12.51 -9.80 -7.55
CA THR A 441 12.51 -11.25 -7.87
C THR A 441 11.28 -11.91 -7.28
N GLY A 442 10.38 -12.43 -8.13
CA GLY A 442 9.22 -13.24 -7.73
C GLY A 442 9.38 -14.72 -8.16
N LEU A 443 8.43 -15.58 -7.80
CA LEU A 443 8.40 -16.99 -8.21
C LEU A 443 7.25 -17.26 -9.18
N VAL A 444 7.52 -18.14 -10.14
CA VAL A 444 6.56 -18.74 -11.06
C VAL A 444 6.60 -20.26 -10.88
N ALA A 445 5.45 -20.91 -10.82
CA ALA A 445 5.33 -22.37 -10.87
C ALA A 445 4.76 -22.81 -12.22
N ALA A 446 5.53 -23.58 -12.97
CA ALA A 446 5.06 -24.32 -14.13
C ALA A 446 4.65 -25.73 -13.68
N VAL A 447 3.41 -26.13 -13.98
CA VAL A 447 2.80 -27.37 -13.48
C VAL A 447 2.30 -28.20 -14.65
N THR A 448 2.46 -29.51 -14.59
CA THR A 448 1.87 -30.46 -15.54
C THR A 448 0.85 -31.32 -14.81
N LEU A 449 -0.25 -31.67 -15.48
CA LEU A 449 -1.35 -32.43 -14.89
C LEU A 449 -1.44 -33.86 -15.45
N THR A 450 -2.10 -34.77 -14.73
CA THR A 450 -2.50 -36.06 -15.28
C THR A 450 -3.68 -35.89 -16.25
N PRO A 451 -3.88 -36.76 -17.25
CA PRO A 451 -4.87 -36.54 -18.32
C PRO A 451 -6.33 -36.47 -17.84
N THR A 452 -6.61 -37.01 -16.64
CA THR A 452 -7.94 -37.07 -16.01
C THR A 452 -8.08 -36.11 -14.83
N ALA A 453 -7.13 -35.18 -14.63
CA ALA A 453 -7.17 -34.24 -13.51
C ALA A 453 -8.08 -33.05 -13.82
N GLU A 454 -8.96 -32.73 -12.87
CA GLU A 454 -9.81 -31.53 -12.89
C GLU A 454 -9.22 -30.36 -12.08
N VAL A 455 -8.05 -30.55 -11.46
CA VAL A 455 -7.40 -29.54 -10.61
C VAL A 455 -6.89 -28.35 -11.45
N THR A 456 -7.24 -27.14 -11.04
CA THR A 456 -6.88 -25.91 -11.75
C THR A 456 -5.63 -25.24 -11.16
N ALA A 457 -5.05 -24.28 -11.89
CA ALA A 457 -3.96 -23.46 -11.37
C ALA A 457 -4.36 -22.65 -10.12
N ALA A 458 -5.65 -22.30 -9.99
CA ALA A 458 -6.20 -21.61 -8.81
C ALA A 458 -6.24 -22.55 -7.60
N ASP A 459 -6.75 -23.77 -7.76
CA ASP A 459 -6.79 -24.79 -6.69
C ASP A 459 -5.38 -25.08 -6.15
N ILE A 460 -4.39 -25.16 -7.06
CA ILE A 460 -2.98 -25.34 -6.69
C ILE A 460 -2.46 -24.12 -5.92
N ALA A 461 -2.77 -22.91 -6.37
CA ALA A 461 -2.37 -21.69 -5.67
C ALA A 461 -3.00 -21.59 -4.27
N ASP A 462 -4.27 -21.98 -4.11
CA ASP A 462 -4.97 -21.96 -2.83
C ASP A 462 -4.46 -23.03 -1.87
N ALA A 463 -4.19 -24.24 -2.35
CA ALA A 463 -3.55 -25.30 -1.58
C ALA A 463 -2.16 -24.87 -1.07
N LEU A 464 -1.40 -24.11 -1.87
CA LEU A 464 -0.14 -23.50 -1.43
C LEU A 464 -0.37 -22.41 -0.39
N ARG A 465 -1.33 -21.49 -0.58
CA ARG A 465 -1.62 -20.41 0.39
C ARG A 465 -2.08 -20.93 1.74
N ALA A 466 -2.80 -22.05 1.78
CA ALA A 466 -3.26 -22.68 3.00
C ALA A 466 -2.11 -23.23 3.86
N THR A 467 -0.98 -23.59 3.24
CA THR A 467 0.08 -24.37 3.90
C THR A 467 1.46 -23.69 3.90
N LEU A 468 1.69 -22.73 3.01
CA LEU A 468 2.95 -22.00 2.88
C LEU A 468 2.83 -20.53 3.33
N PRO A 469 3.90 -19.96 3.91
CA PRO A 469 4.02 -18.53 4.08
C PRO A 469 3.90 -17.74 2.76
N PRO A 470 3.36 -16.50 2.77
CA PRO A 470 3.12 -15.72 1.56
C PRO A 470 4.33 -15.52 0.62
N TYR A 471 5.55 -15.51 1.15
CA TYR A 471 6.77 -15.32 0.35
C TYR A 471 7.23 -16.59 -0.40
N LEU A 472 6.73 -17.77 -0.02
CA LEU A 472 6.97 -19.04 -0.73
C LEU A 472 5.86 -19.35 -1.74
N VAL A 473 4.74 -18.63 -1.72
CA VAL A 473 3.65 -18.83 -2.68
C VAL A 473 4.05 -18.21 -4.04
N PRO A 474 4.14 -18.99 -5.13
CA PRO A 474 4.38 -18.46 -6.46
C PRO A 474 3.30 -17.44 -6.84
N ARG A 475 3.73 -16.29 -7.38
CA ARG A 475 2.80 -15.24 -7.81
C ARG A 475 1.99 -15.65 -9.04
N VAL A 476 2.53 -16.58 -9.81
CA VAL A 476 1.91 -17.14 -11.01
C VAL A 476 2.05 -18.66 -10.95
N VAL A 477 0.94 -19.36 -11.06
CA VAL A 477 0.89 -20.80 -11.32
C VAL A 477 0.37 -20.99 -12.74
N ARG A 478 1.13 -21.68 -13.60
CA ARG A 478 0.75 -21.98 -14.99
C ARG A 478 0.73 -23.49 -15.21
N VAL A 479 -0.37 -23.97 -15.78
CA VAL A 479 -0.44 -25.35 -16.26
C VAL A 479 0.13 -25.42 -17.67
N LEU A 480 1.14 -26.26 -17.87
CA LEU A 480 1.75 -26.58 -19.15
C LEU A 480 1.37 -28.01 -19.54
N PRO A 481 1.26 -28.31 -20.85
CA PRO A 481 1.05 -29.67 -21.32
C PRO A 481 2.22 -30.59 -20.92
N GLU A 482 3.46 -30.11 -21.05
CA GLU A 482 4.70 -30.77 -20.62
C GLU A 482 5.72 -29.75 -20.12
N LEU A 483 6.68 -30.17 -19.28
CA LEU A 483 7.79 -29.33 -18.86
C LEU A 483 8.89 -29.32 -19.93
N PRO A 484 9.29 -28.15 -20.47
CA PRO A 484 10.38 -28.06 -21.44
C PRO A 484 11.70 -28.64 -20.89
N LEU A 485 12.30 -29.54 -21.65
CA LEU A 485 13.60 -30.17 -21.34
C LEU A 485 14.61 -29.87 -22.46
N THR A 486 15.87 -29.73 -22.07
CA THR A 486 17.03 -29.70 -22.96
C THR A 486 17.24 -31.06 -23.64
N ALA A 487 18.05 -31.10 -24.72
CA ALA A 487 18.42 -32.34 -25.42
C ALA A 487 19.08 -33.42 -24.52
N ASN A 488 19.58 -33.03 -23.34
CA ASN A 488 20.16 -33.93 -22.34
C ASN A 488 19.14 -34.37 -21.26
N GLY A 489 17.85 -34.10 -21.44
CA GLY A 489 16.78 -34.47 -20.53
C GLY A 489 16.70 -33.65 -19.23
N LYS A 490 17.42 -32.54 -19.13
CA LYS A 490 17.36 -31.60 -17.98
C LYS A 490 16.33 -30.50 -18.24
N LEU A 491 15.68 -29.96 -17.21
CA LEU A 491 14.75 -28.82 -17.33
C LEU A 491 15.41 -27.64 -18.06
N ASP A 492 14.75 -27.14 -19.10
CA ASP A 492 15.15 -25.93 -19.80
C ASP A 492 14.47 -24.71 -19.16
N ALA A 493 15.17 -24.08 -18.22
CA ALA A 493 14.62 -22.94 -17.47
C ALA A 493 14.28 -21.73 -18.36
N ALA A 494 15.02 -21.51 -19.46
CA ALA A 494 14.74 -20.41 -20.38
C ALA A 494 13.46 -20.69 -21.17
N ALA A 495 13.33 -21.90 -21.72
CA ALA A 495 12.13 -22.32 -22.44
C ALA A 495 10.88 -22.39 -21.54
N VAL A 496 11.02 -22.78 -20.27
CA VAL A 496 9.93 -22.71 -19.29
C VAL A 496 9.50 -21.25 -19.05
N LEU A 497 10.44 -20.33 -18.87
CA LEU A 497 10.13 -18.91 -18.66
C LEU A 497 9.48 -18.28 -19.90
N GLU A 498 9.93 -18.64 -21.11
CA GLU A 498 9.30 -18.24 -22.36
C GLU A 498 7.89 -18.84 -22.52
N ALA A 499 7.69 -20.12 -22.22
CA ALA A 499 6.37 -20.76 -22.27
C ALA A 499 5.37 -20.13 -21.30
N VAL A 500 5.85 -19.66 -20.14
CA VAL A 500 5.03 -18.94 -19.16
C VAL A 500 4.83 -17.46 -19.54
N ALA A 501 5.74 -16.86 -20.33
CA ALA A 501 5.63 -15.48 -20.83
C ALA A 501 4.83 -15.36 -22.14
N GLY A 502 4.87 -16.38 -23.01
CA GLY A 502 4.45 -16.35 -24.42
C GLY A 502 2.96 -16.50 -24.70
N THR A 503 2.11 -16.63 -23.67
CA THR A 503 0.64 -16.75 -23.83
C THR A 503 -0.12 -15.56 -23.25
N ALA A 504 0.55 -14.42 -23.04
CA ALA A 504 -0.09 -13.16 -22.64
C ALA A 504 -0.76 -12.39 -23.80
N GLY A 505 -0.82 -12.97 -25.01
CA GLY A 505 -1.28 -12.29 -26.23
C GLY A 505 -2.40 -12.99 -27.03
N GLU A 506 -2.87 -14.17 -26.64
CA GLU A 506 -3.95 -14.88 -27.35
C GLU A 506 -4.85 -15.64 -26.37
N GLU A 507 -5.61 -14.92 -25.54
CA GLU A 507 -6.89 -15.48 -25.08
C GLU A 507 -7.94 -15.16 -26.15
N ARG A 508 -8.04 -16.10 -27.11
CA ARG A 508 -9.25 -16.25 -27.91
C ARG A 508 -10.42 -16.37 -26.94
N THR A 509 -11.37 -15.46 -27.14
CA THR A 509 -12.75 -15.51 -26.67
C THR A 509 -13.38 -16.87 -27.00
N THR A 510 -13.16 -17.88 -26.14
CA THR A 510 -14.11 -18.97 -26.02
C THR A 510 -15.14 -18.55 -24.98
N SER A 511 -16.32 -18.22 -25.47
CA SER A 511 -17.54 -18.07 -24.68
C SER A 511 -17.68 -19.25 -23.71
N VAL A 512 -17.39 -19.01 -22.43
CA VAL A 512 -17.87 -19.88 -21.35
C VAL A 512 -19.34 -19.51 -21.15
N PRO A 513 -20.28 -20.46 -21.22
CA PRO A 513 -21.67 -20.18 -20.91
C PRO A 513 -21.75 -19.69 -19.47
N ALA A 514 -22.51 -18.62 -19.25
CA ALA A 514 -22.77 -18.07 -17.93
C ALA A 514 -23.22 -19.20 -16.98
N PRO A 515 -22.55 -19.41 -15.82
CA PRO A 515 -23.02 -20.36 -14.84
C PRO A 515 -24.38 -19.87 -14.33
N SER A 516 -25.44 -20.56 -14.76
CA SER A 516 -26.74 -20.46 -14.12
C SER A 516 -26.62 -21.15 -12.76
N VAL A 517 -26.93 -20.38 -11.72
CA VAL A 517 -26.92 -20.69 -10.28
C VAL A 517 -25.59 -20.32 -9.59
N VAL A 518 -25.69 -19.21 -8.87
CA VAL A 518 -24.68 -18.56 -8.05
C VAL A 518 -24.45 -19.39 -6.78
N ASP A 519 -23.26 -19.97 -6.62
CA ASP A 519 -22.81 -20.56 -5.34
C ASP A 519 -22.38 -19.44 -4.39
N GLY A 520 -22.99 -19.36 -3.21
CA GLY A 520 -22.73 -18.32 -2.20
C GLY A 520 -21.27 -18.29 -1.73
N ALA A 521 -20.55 -19.42 -1.79
CA ALA A 521 -19.11 -19.45 -1.48
C ALA A 521 -18.28 -18.73 -2.54
N ALA A 522 -18.57 -18.95 -3.84
CA ALA A 522 -17.85 -18.32 -4.94
C ALA A 522 -18.09 -16.80 -5.04
N VAL A 523 -19.29 -16.33 -4.68
CA VAL A 523 -19.56 -14.88 -4.56
C VAL A 523 -18.78 -14.27 -3.41
N ARG A 524 -18.73 -14.94 -2.26
CA ARG A 524 -17.99 -14.47 -1.10
C ARG A 524 -16.51 -14.27 -1.41
N ASP A 525 -15.88 -15.23 -2.10
CA ASP A 525 -14.48 -15.12 -2.46
C ASP A 525 -14.20 -13.97 -3.45
N ARG A 526 -15.09 -13.76 -4.43
CA ARG A 526 -14.97 -12.64 -5.38
C ARG A 526 -15.16 -11.28 -4.70
N VAL A 527 -16.11 -11.16 -3.77
CA VAL A 527 -16.31 -9.94 -2.99
C VAL A 527 -15.11 -9.69 -2.07
N ALA A 528 -14.64 -10.71 -1.34
CA ALA A 528 -13.49 -10.59 -0.45
C ALA A 528 -12.19 -10.26 -1.22
N ALA A 529 -11.98 -10.87 -2.38
CA ALA A 529 -10.85 -10.55 -3.26
C ALA A 529 -10.91 -9.11 -3.76
N ALA A 530 -12.09 -8.61 -4.15
CA ALA A 530 -12.26 -7.23 -4.56
C ALA A 530 -11.96 -6.24 -3.41
N PHE A 531 -12.41 -6.52 -2.18
CA PHE A 531 -12.00 -5.73 -1.01
C PHE A 531 -10.47 -5.78 -0.79
N GLY A 532 -9.86 -6.95 -0.91
CA GLY A 532 -8.42 -7.14 -0.67
C GLY A 532 -7.56 -6.41 -1.70
N GLU A 533 -7.95 -6.45 -2.97
CA GLU A 533 -7.31 -5.71 -4.06
C GLU A 533 -7.40 -4.19 -3.86
N ILE A 534 -8.60 -3.68 -3.57
CA ILE A 534 -8.83 -2.23 -3.40
C ILE A 534 -8.10 -1.69 -2.17
N LEU A 535 -8.18 -2.40 -1.05
CA LEU A 535 -7.57 -1.95 0.22
C LEU A 535 -6.08 -2.31 0.33
N GLY A 536 -5.51 -2.99 -0.66
CA GLY A 536 -4.13 -3.50 -0.61
C GLY A 536 -3.89 -4.52 0.51
N ARG A 537 -4.94 -5.26 0.92
CA ARG A 537 -4.93 -6.21 2.04
C ARG A 537 -4.98 -7.65 1.53
N ALA A 538 -4.10 -8.49 2.07
CA ALA A 538 -4.07 -9.92 1.75
C ALA A 538 -5.27 -10.70 2.30
N ALA A 539 -5.91 -10.21 3.37
CA ALA A 539 -7.10 -10.78 3.96
C ALA A 539 -8.01 -9.66 4.48
N VAL A 540 -9.31 -9.81 4.25
CA VAL A 540 -10.36 -8.86 4.64
C VAL A 540 -11.31 -9.61 5.58
N PRO A 541 -11.41 -9.20 6.86
CA PRO A 541 -12.37 -9.82 7.77
C PRO A 541 -13.81 -9.65 7.24
N PRO A 542 -14.61 -10.73 7.10
CA PRO A 542 -15.88 -10.64 6.37
C PRO A 542 -16.93 -9.71 6.98
N GLY A 543 -16.90 -9.54 8.31
CA GLY A 543 -17.82 -8.70 9.08
C GLY A 543 -17.32 -7.29 9.38
N VAL A 544 -16.14 -6.90 8.89
CA VAL A 544 -15.57 -5.57 9.15
C VAL A 544 -15.91 -4.64 7.99
N SER A 545 -16.33 -3.43 8.32
CA SER A 545 -16.77 -2.43 7.34
C SER A 545 -15.60 -1.96 6.47
N LEU A 546 -15.86 -1.68 5.19
CA LEU A 546 -14.92 -1.00 4.27
C LEU A 546 -14.31 0.24 4.94
N PHE A 547 -15.13 1.03 5.62
CA PHE A 547 -14.72 2.28 6.27
C PHE A 547 -13.85 2.04 7.51
N GLU A 548 -14.09 0.94 8.24
CA GLU A 548 -13.23 0.51 9.37
C GLU A 548 -11.87 0.00 8.88
N LEU A 549 -11.81 -0.52 7.66
CA LEU A 549 -10.57 -0.94 7.01
C LEU A 549 -9.81 0.23 6.37
N GLY A 550 -10.33 1.45 6.49
CA GLY A 550 -9.74 2.67 5.95
C GLY A 550 -10.04 2.93 4.48
N GLY A 551 -11.04 2.24 3.92
CA GLY A 551 -11.55 2.54 2.59
C GLY A 551 -12.37 3.83 2.58
N ASP A 552 -12.21 4.64 1.56
CA ASP A 552 -13.00 5.84 1.34
C ASP A 552 -14.12 5.65 0.29
N SER A 553 -14.78 6.75 -0.09
CA SER A 553 -15.85 6.72 -1.08
C SER A 553 -15.37 6.36 -2.49
N LEU A 554 -14.11 6.62 -2.83
CA LEU A 554 -13.50 6.26 -4.12
C LEU A 554 -13.11 4.78 -4.13
N ASP A 555 -12.56 4.27 -3.02
CA ASP A 555 -12.35 2.83 -2.81
C ASP A 555 -13.67 2.08 -2.94
N GLY A 556 -14.73 2.61 -2.33
CA GLY A 556 -16.08 2.06 -2.47
C GLY A 556 -16.58 2.05 -3.91
N ALA A 557 -16.29 3.10 -4.68
CA ALA A 557 -16.68 3.15 -6.08
C ALA A 557 -15.97 2.09 -6.94
N ARG A 558 -14.64 1.99 -6.78
CA ARG A 558 -13.81 0.98 -7.45
C ARG A 558 -14.20 -0.43 -7.04
N LEU A 559 -14.51 -0.62 -5.77
CA LEU A 559 -14.99 -1.89 -5.22
C LEU A 559 -16.30 -2.32 -5.86
N CYS A 560 -17.30 -1.43 -5.97
CA CYS A 560 -18.56 -1.73 -6.66
C CYS A 560 -18.34 -2.14 -8.13
N ALA A 561 -17.51 -1.39 -8.87
CA ALA A 561 -17.20 -1.70 -10.26
C ALA A 561 -16.49 -3.07 -10.40
N ARG A 562 -15.56 -3.36 -9.49
CA ARG A 562 -14.79 -4.62 -9.48
C ARG A 562 -15.66 -5.82 -9.13
N ILE A 563 -16.50 -5.72 -8.09
CA ILE A 563 -17.46 -6.76 -7.73
C ILE A 563 -18.44 -6.99 -8.89
N GLY A 564 -18.94 -5.90 -9.49
CA GLY A 564 -19.83 -5.97 -10.63
C GLY A 564 -19.22 -6.71 -11.82
N ALA A 565 -17.95 -6.43 -12.15
CA ALA A 565 -17.22 -7.16 -13.18
C ALA A 565 -17.04 -8.65 -12.84
N ALA A 566 -16.75 -8.97 -11.57
CA ALA A 566 -16.45 -10.33 -11.14
C ALA A 566 -17.71 -11.22 -11.00
N VAL A 567 -18.84 -10.63 -10.63
CA VAL A 567 -20.09 -11.37 -10.34
C VAL A 567 -21.10 -11.24 -11.49
N GLY A 568 -20.95 -10.25 -12.38
CA GLY A 568 -21.88 -9.99 -13.48
C GLY A 568 -23.17 -9.28 -13.04
N ILE A 569 -23.21 -8.77 -11.81
CA ILE A 569 -24.34 -8.02 -11.23
C ILE A 569 -23.81 -6.65 -10.80
N ALA A 570 -24.34 -5.57 -11.37
CA ALA A 570 -23.96 -4.22 -10.95
C ALA A 570 -24.25 -4.02 -9.45
N VAL A 571 -23.31 -3.40 -8.73
CA VAL A 571 -23.46 -3.11 -7.29
C VAL A 571 -23.67 -1.62 -7.10
N PRO A 572 -24.88 -1.16 -6.78
CA PRO A 572 -25.15 0.25 -6.49
C PRO A 572 -24.40 0.70 -5.24
N ALA A 573 -23.88 1.94 -5.24
CA ALA A 573 -23.15 2.44 -4.07
C ALA A 573 -24.03 2.61 -2.83
N SER A 574 -25.33 2.87 -3.00
CA SER A 574 -26.30 2.88 -1.92
C SER A 574 -26.31 1.57 -1.12
N VAL A 575 -26.09 0.44 -1.81
CA VAL A 575 -26.01 -0.89 -1.20
C VAL A 575 -24.72 -1.03 -0.41
N LEU A 576 -23.58 -0.61 -0.97
CA LEU A 576 -22.30 -0.62 -0.26
C LEU A 576 -22.35 0.23 1.01
N VAL A 577 -22.99 1.40 0.97
CA VAL A 577 -23.15 2.26 2.14
C VAL A 577 -24.00 1.54 3.21
N ARG A 578 -25.14 0.94 2.82
CA ARG A 578 -26.02 0.20 3.75
C ARG A 578 -25.41 -1.09 4.27
N ARG A 579 -24.50 -1.70 3.50
CA ARG A 579 -23.93 -3.04 3.76
C ARG A 579 -22.42 -3.03 3.47
N PRO A 580 -21.61 -2.29 4.24
CA PRO A 580 -20.22 -2.02 3.89
C PRO A 580 -19.26 -3.18 4.18
N THR A 581 -19.77 -4.36 4.49
CA THR A 581 -18.98 -5.56 4.84
C THR A 581 -19.05 -6.58 3.70
N VAL A 582 -18.08 -7.48 3.63
CA VAL A 582 -18.11 -8.61 2.67
C VAL A 582 -19.39 -9.43 2.88
N ASP A 583 -19.73 -9.77 4.13
CA ASP A 583 -20.92 -10.56 4.44
C ASP A 583 -22.22 -9.83 4.05
N GLY A 584 -22.27 -8.51 4.26
CA GLY A 584 -23.43 -7.69 3.91
C GLY A 584 -23.67 -7.64 2.40
N LEU A 585 -22.61 -7.46 1.61
CA LEU A 585 -22.70 -7.46 0.15
C LEU A 585 -23.00 -8.85 -0.42
N VAL A 586 -22.42 -9.91 0.14
CA VAL A 586 -22.73 -11.29 -0.27
C VAL A 586 -24.19 -11.60 -0.01
N ALA A 587 -24.69 -11.31 1.18
CA ALA A 587 -26.10 -11.49 1.53
C ALA A 587 -27.04 -10.63 0.66
N TRP A 588 -26.56 -9.49 0.13
CA TRP A 588 -27.30 -8.75 -0.88
C TRP A 588 -27.27 -9.52 -2.21
N LEU A 589 -26.10 -9.83 -2.76
CA LEU A 589 -25.93 -10.52 -4.04
C LEU A 589 -26.70 -11.85 -4.12
N GLU A 590 -26.78 -12.62 -3.03
CA GLU A 590 -27.50 -13.89 -2.96
C GLU A 590 -29.01 -13.77 -3.21
N THR A 591 -29.62 -12.60 -2.95
CA THR A 591 -31.05 -12.39 -3.24
C THR A 591 -31.30 -11.86 -4.65
N ARG A 592 -30.26 -11.72 -5.48
CA ARG A 592 -30.36 -11.20 -6.85
C ARG A 592 -30.14 -12.34 -7.82
N THR A 593 -31.03 -12.44 -8.80
CA THR A 593 -30.79 -13.26 -9.97
C THR A 593 -29.96 -12.42 -10.94
N ALA A 594 -28.84 -12.97 -11.42
CA ALA A 594 -28.11 -12.33 -12.51
C ALA A 594 -29.11 -12.07 -13.65
N PRO A 595 -29.24 -10.82 -14.14
CA PRO A 595 -30.09 -10.58 -15.29
C PRO A 595 -29.60 -11.48 -16.43
N ALA A 596 -30.54 -12.11 -17.15
CA ALA A 596 -30.21 -12.78 -18.40
C ALA A 596 -29.37 -11.78 -19.21
N THR A 597 -28.13 -12.16 -19.54
CA THR A 597 -27.14 -11.36 -20.28
C THR A 597 -27.80 -10.19 -20.98
N SER A 598 -27.62 -8.97 -20.46
CA SER A 598 -28.21 -7.80 -21.09
C SER A 598 -27.78 -7.83 -22.54
N THR A 599 -28.75 -8.01 -23.43
CA THR A 599 -28.52 -7.91 -24.86
C THR A 599 -27.84 -6.56 -25.09
N PRO A 600 -26.80 -6.49 -25.94
CA PRO A 600 -26.26 -5.20 -26.37
C PRO A 600 -27.45 -4.34 -26.75
N VAL A 601 -27.63 -3.20 -26.09
CA VAL A 601 -28.68 -2.25 -26.46
C VAL A 601 -28.43 -1.97 -27.94
N PRO A 602 -29.40 -2.25 -28.84
CA PRO A 602 -29.23 -1.96 -30.25
C PRO A 602 -28.80 -0.49 -30.34
N ALA A 603 -27.68 -0.23 -31.01
CA ALA A 603 -27.26 1.14 -31.27
C ALA A 603 -28.44 1.82 -31.97
N ASP A 604 -29.06 2.80 -31.31
CA ASP A 604 -30.23 3.52 -31.82
C ASP A 604 -29.80 4.51 -32.90
N GLY A 605 -29.10 4.01 -33.92
CA GLY A 605 -28.53 4.79 -35.02
C GLY A 605 -27.54 5.88 -34.58
N GLY A 606 -26.96 5.80 -33.37
CA GLY A 606 -26.07 6.85 -32.83
C GLY A 606 -26.78 7.95 -32.03
N ARG A 607 -28.08 7.79 -31.72
CA ARG A 607 -28.85 8.68 -30.83
C ARG A 607 -28.90 8.11 -29.42
N HIS A 608 -28.54 8.91 -28.42
CA HIS A 608 -28.50 8.46 -27.02
C HIS A 608 -29.21 9.47 -26.12
N ARG A 609 -30.25 9.04 -25.38
CA ARG A 609 -30.91 9.91 -24.39
C ARG A 609 -29.92 10.34 -23.30
N LEU A 610 -29.85 11.65 -23.04
CA LEU A 610 -28.93 12.20 -22.03
C LEU A 610 -29.23 11.69 -20.63
N LEU A 611 -28.17 11.67 -19.81
CA LEU A 611 -28.29 11.47 -18.38
C LEU A 611 -28.93 12.72 -17.72
N PRO A 612 -29.55 12.60 -16.54
CA PRO A 612 -30.27 13.71 -15.90
C PRO A 612 -29.46 15.00 -15.78
N MET A 613 -28.24 14.92 -15.22
CA MET A 613 -27.33 16.07 -15.08
C MET A 613 -26.93 16.69 -16.43
N GLN A 614 -26.68 15.87 -17.44
CA GLN A 614 -26.38 16.35 -18.80
C GLN A 614 -27.56 17.10 -19.42
N ALA A 615 -28.80 16.64 -19.17
CA ALA A 615 -29.98 17.36 -19.60
C ALA A 615 -30.10 18.72 -18.88
N GLY A 616 -29.78 18.78 -17.58
CA GLY A 616 -29.69 20.03 -16.83
C GLY A 616 -28.73 21.03 -17.47
N PHE A 617 -27.49 20.60 -17.78
CA PHE A 617 -26.51 21.43 -18.47
C PHE A 617 -26.94 21.86 -19.87
N LEU A 618 -27.59 20.97 -20.64
CA LEU A 618 -28.15 21.32 -21.95
C LEU A 618 -29.22 22.42 -21.81
N PHE A 619 -30.13 22.30 -20.83
CA PHE A 619 -31.17 23.31 -20.61
C PHE A 619 -30.61 24.65 -20.13
N ALA A 620 -29.61 24.64 -19.24
CA ALA A 620 -28.90 25.86 -18.84
C ALA A 620 -28.28 26.57 -20.05
N ARG A 621 -27.60 25.81 -20.91
CA ARG A 621 -26.97 26.33 -22.14
C ARG A 621 -27.97 26.81 -23.20
N LEU A 622 -29.18 26.23 -23.23
CA LEU A 622 -30.28 26.71 -24.09
C LEU A 622 -30.92 27.98 -23.54
N ALA A 623 -30.93 28.16 -22.21
CA ALA A 623 -31.45 29.35 -21.56
C ALA A 623 -30.51 30.55 -21.71
N ASP A 624 -29.19 30.33 -21.57
CA ASP A 624 -28.18 31.34 -21.81
C ASP A 624 -27.01 30.77 -22.64
N PRO A 625 -26.95 31.09 -23.94
CA PRO A 625 -25.87 30.64 -24.80
C PRO A 625 -24.48 31.19 -24.49
N ALA A 626 -24.40 32.29 -23.75
CA ALA A 626 -23.14 32.91 -23.36
C ALA A 626 -22.64 32.39 -22.00
N ASP A 627 -23.41 31.51 -21.33
CA ASP A 627 -23.04 30.97 -20.04
C ASP A 627 -21.83 30.05 -20.15
N VAL A 628 -20.82 30.36 -19.35
CA VAL A 628 -19.54 29.63 -19.22
C VAL A 628 -19.36 29.06 -17.81
N SER A 629 -20.40 29.12 -16.98
CA SER A 629 -20.37 28.57 -15.61
C SER A 629 -20.19 27.05 -15.58
N ALA A 630 -20.53 26.36 -16.67
CA ALA A 630 -20.32 24.93 -16.85
C ALA A 630 -18.96 24.58 -17.49
N HIS A 631 -17.99 25.50 -17.50
CA HIS A 631 -16.63 25.19 -17.98
C HIS A 631 -15.81 24.54 -16.86
N CYS A 632 -15.24 23.37 -17.15
CA CYS A 632 -14.25 22.70 -16.33
C CYS A 632 -12.86 22.98 -16.90
N GLU A 633 -11.94 23.43 -16.06
CA GLU A 633 -10.61 23.88 -16.50
C GLU A 633 -9.49 23.04 -15.88
N LEU A 634 -8.47 22.70 -16.67
CA LEU A 634 -7.24 22.02 -16.24
C LEU A 634 -6.04 22.79 -16.76
N HIS A 635 -5.04 22.99 -15.92
CA HIS A 635 -3.85 23.76 -16.28
C HIS A 635 -2.56 23.11 -15.81
N TRP A 636 -1.55 23.21 -16.66
CA TRP A 636 -0.23 22.67 -16.40
C TRP A 636 0.84 23.67 -16.83
N ARG A 637 1.77 23.97 -15.92
CA ARG A 637 3.05 24.57 -16.31
C ARG A 637 3.95 23.45 -16.79
N VAL A 638 4.41 23.57 -18.02
CA VAL A 638 5.30 22.61 -18.66
C VAL A 638 6.63 23.29 -18.89
N ARG A 639 7.73 22.64 -18.52
CA ARG A 639 9.09 23.11 -18.78
C ARG A 639 9.93 22.02 -19.41
N GLY A 640 10.79 22.37 -20.36
CA GLY A 640 11.67 21.43 -21.05
C GLY A 640 11.36 21.36 -22.54
N ASP A 641 11.59 20.20 -23.14
CA ASP A 641 11.54 19.99 -24.59
C ASP A 641 10.10 19.74 -25.08
N PHE A 642 9.20 20.70 -24.79
CA PHE A 642 7.78 20.57 -25.12
C PHE A 642 7.53 20.67 -26.64
N ASP A 643 7.30 19.52 -27.26
CA ASP A 643 6.84 19.42 -28.65
C ASP A 643 5.34 19.76 -28.80
N VAL A 644 5.06 20.98 -29.28
CA VAL A 644 3.70 21.47 -29.56
C VAL A 644 2.97 20.61 -30.61
N ALA A 645 3.68 20.10 -31.61
CA ALA A 645 3.08 19.31 -32.68
C ALA A 645 2.67 17.92 -32.17
N ALA A 646 3.54 17.27 -31.39
CA ALA A 646 3.22 16.00 -30.72
C ALA A 646 2.05 16.15 -29.75
N PHE A 647 2.01 17.24 -28.98
CA PHE A 647 0.89 17.50 -28.07
C PHE A 647 -0.42 17.78 -28.82
N THR A 648 -0.37 18.52 -29.92
CA THR A 648 -1.54 18.74 -30.79
C THR A 648 -2.06 17.43 -31.39
N ALA A 649 -1.16 16.52 -31.80
CA ALA A 649 -1.52 15.19 -32.27
C ALA A 649 -2.14 14.34 -31.14
N ALA A 650 -1.59 14.41 -29.93
CA ALA A 650 -2.13 13.74 -28.74
C ALA A 650 -3.56 14.19 -28.43
N VAL A 651 -3.83 15.50 -28.46
CA VAL A 651 -5.18 16.06 -28.33
C VAL A 651 -6.11 15.49 -29.40
N GLY A 652 -5.64 15.36 -30.65
CA GLY A 652 -6.39 14.74 -31.74
C GLY A 652 -6.75 13.27 -31.52
N GLU A 653 -5.81 12.48 -30.99
CA GLU A 653 -6.04 11.08 -30.68
C GLU A 653 -7.07 10.93 -29.55
N VAL A 654 -6.89 11.65 -28.45
CA VAL A 654 -7.83 11.64 -27.31
C VAL A 654 -9.21 12.11 -27.73
N HIS A 655 -9.30 13.16 -28.56
CA HIS A 655 -10.55 13.61 -29.13
C HIS A 655 -11.27 12.47 -29.85
N ARG A 656 -10.63 11.89 -30.88
CA ARG A 656 -11.23 10.85 -31.74
C ARG A 656 -11.69 9.63 -30.95
N ARG A 657 -10.90 9.23 -29.94
CA ARG A 657 -11.10 8.03 -29.15
C ARG A 657 -12.32 8.10 -28.22
N ASN A 658 -12.67 9.28 -27.71
CA ASN A 658 -13.70 9.46 -26.69
C ASN A 658 -14.96 10.12 -27.28
N GLN A 659 -16.04 9.36 -27.46
CA GLN A 659 -17.29 9.86 -28.07
C GLN A 659 -17.91 11.04 -27.32
N SER A 660 -17.75 11.12 -26.00
CA SER A 660 -18.20 12.26 -25.19
C SER A 660 -17.56 13.59 -25.59
N LEU A 661 -16.31 13.58 -26.06
CA LEU A 661 -15.56 14.78 -26.43
C LEU A 661 -15.91 15.31 -27.83
N HIS A 662 -16.78 14.63 -28.57
CA HIS A 662 -17.25 15.07 -29.90
C HIS A 662 -18.72 14.81 -30.20
N ALA A 663 -19.49 14.28 -29.24
CA ALA A 663 -20.91 14.09 -29.39
C ALA A 663 -21.64 15.44 -29.54
N HIS A 664 -22.72 15.43 -30.33
CA HIS A 664 -23.59 16.59 -30.47
C HIS A 664 -24.71 16.53 -29.44
N TYR A 665 -24.71 17.46 -28.49
CA TYR A 665 -25.70 17.55 -27.44
C TYR A 665 -26.82 18.51 -27.87
N VAL A 666 -28.00 17.96 -28.15
CA VAL A 666 -29.12 18.72 -28.72
C VAL A 666 -30.44 18.36 -28.05
N PHE A 667 -31.40 19.28 -28.15
CA PHE A 667 -32.79 18.98 -27.83
C PHE A 667 -33.55 18.68 -29.13
N ASP A 668 -33.98 17.44 -29.31
CA ASP A 668 -34.84 17.02 -30.42
C ASP A 668 -35.97 16.16 -29.87
N ARG A 669 -37.10 16.82 -29.54
CA ARG A 669 -38.24 16.28 -28.77
C ARG A 669 -37.91 15.84 -27.35
N GLU A 670 -36.67 15.43 -27.11
CA GLU A 670 -36.06 15.11 -25.82
C GLU A 670 -34.55 15.47 -25.87
N PRO A 671 -33.87 15.61 -24.72
CA PRO A 671 -32.44 15.84 -24.66
C PRO A 671 -31.64 14.59 -25.08
N VAL A 672 -30.83 14.70 -26.14
CA VAL A 672 -30.05 13.60 -26.71
C VAL A 672 -28.60 13.99 -27.04
N ALA A 673 -27.71 12.99 -27.02
CA ALA A 673 -26.37 13.03 -27.62
C ALA A 673 -26.39 12.26 -28.94
N LEU A 674 -25.88 12.86 -30.01
CA LEU A 674 -25.77 12.24 -31.33
C LEU A 674 -24.30 11.95 -31.66
N THR A 675 -24.01 10.71 -32.06
CA THR A 675 -22.67 10.21 -32.39
C THR A 675 -22.54 9.69 -33.83
N ASP A 676 -23.60 9.81 -34.62
CA ASP A 676 -23.67 9.44 -36.05
C ASP A 676 -23.23 10.59 -36.99
N ARG A 677 -23.05 11.78 -36.42
CA ARG A 677 -22.53 12.96 -37.12
C ARG A 677 -21.00 12.96 -37.12
N PRO A 678 -20.36 13.49 -38.17
CA PRO A 678 -18.91 13.59 -38.22
C PRO A 678 -18.41 14.50 -37.10
N PRO A 679 -17.40 14.07 -36.31
CA PRO A 679 -16.87 14.89 -35.24
C PRO A 679 -16.22 16.17 -35.80
N ALA A 680 -16.46 17.31 -35.15
CA ALA A 680 -15.70 18.52 -35.42
C ALA A 680 -14.21 18.27 -35.07
N PRO A 681 -13.23 18.89 -35.75
CA PRO A 681 -11.84 18.75 -35.33
C PRO A 681 -11.63 19.36 -33.94
N PRO A 682 -10.69 18.82 -33.12
CA PRO A 682 -10.38 19.38 -31.81
C PRO A 682 -9.84 20.80 -31.97
N GLU A 683 -10.19 21.67 -31.02
CA GLU A 683 -9.75 23.05 -31.03
C GLU A 683 -8.48 23.22 -30.19
N VAL A 684 -7.33 23.41 -30.85
CA VAL A 684 -6.04 23.73 -30.22
C VAL A 684 -5.62 25.13 -30.65
N ARG A 685 -5.48 26.05 -29.70
CA ARG A 685 -5.06 27.44 -29.94
C ARG A 685 -3.67 27.67 -29.37
N SER A 686 -2.72 28.06 -30.21
CA SER A 686 -1.45 28.59 -29.75
C SER A 686 -1.58 30.11 -29.56
N LEU A 687 -1.28 30.60 -28.36
CA LEU A 687 -1.33 32.01 -28.02
C LEU A 687 0.05 32.65 -28.12
N ASP A 688 0.10 33.97 -28.24
CA ASP A 688 1.34 34.73 -28.24
C ASP A 688 2.13 34.50 -26.95
N ALA A 689 3.46 34.54 -27.05
CA ALA A 689 4.36 34.39 -25.91
C ALA A 689 4.13 35.47 -24.84
N ALA A 690 3.92 35.06 -23.59
CA ALA A 690 3.69 35.94 -22.45
C ALA A 690 5.00 36.21 -21.69
N PRO A 691 5.22 37.44 -21.17
CA PRO A 691 6.44 37.78 -20.43
C PRO A 691 6.59 37.00 -19.11
N ASP A 692 5.47 36.62 -18.47
CA ASP A 692 5.43 35.92 -17.20
C ASP A 692 4.17 35.03 -17.10
N TRP A 693 4.11 34.21 -16.04
CA TRP A 693 3.00 33.29 -15.78
C TRP A 693 1.67 33.99 -15.52
N GLU A 694 1.68 35.17 -14.91
CA GLU A 694 0.46 35.93 -14.60
C GLU A 694 -0.18 36.46 -15.88
N THR A 695 0.62 37.02 -16.78
CA THR A 695 0.18 37.45 -18.10
C THR A 695 -0.27 36.27 -18.95
N ALA A 696 0.42 35.12 -18.86
CA ALA A 696 0.00 33.90 -19.54
C ALA A 696 -1.39 33.44 -19.06
N ALA A 697 -1.61 33.44 -17.74
CA ALA A 697 -2.90 33.10 -17.15
C ALA A 697 -4.01 34.07 -17.58
N GLY A 698 -3.72 35.38 -17.64
CA GLY A 698 -4.66 36.38 -18.14
C GLY A 698 -5.06 36.17 -19.62
N ARG A 699 -4.10 35.82 -20.49
CA ARG A 699 -4.37 35.52 -21.91
C ARG A 699 -5.18 34.24 -22.09
N VAL A 700 -4.82 33.19 -21.36
CA VAL A 700 -5.57 31.94 -21.35
C VAL A 700 -7.00 32.19 -20.89
N ARG A 701 -7.21 32.97 -19.81
CA ARG A 701 -8.55 33.26 -19.29
C ARG A 701 -9.47 33.84 -20.37
N ALA A 702 -9.01 34.79 -21.17
CA ALA A 702 -9.80 35.35 -22.28
C ALA A 702 -10.29 34.27 -23.27
N VAL A 703 -9.51 33.22 -23.50
CA VAL A 703 -9.83 32.10 -24.40
C VAL A 703 -10.73 31.05 -23.75
N LEU A 704 -10.56 30.79 -22.45
CA LEU A 704 -11.41 29.83 -21.71
C LEU A 704 -12.78 30.41 -21.37
N ASP A 705 -12.90 31.75 -21.39
CA ASP A 705 -14.14 32.48 -21.16
C ASP A 705 -15.03 32.59 -22.41
N GLU A 706 -14.56 32.10 -23.55
CA GLU A 706 -15.37 31.99 -24.77
C GLU A 706 -16.28 30.75 -24.71
N PRO A 707 -17.61 30.91 -24.93
CA PRO A 707 -18.56 29.81 -24.87
C PRO A 707 -18.19 28.64 -25.78
N LEU A 708 -18.37 27.42 -25.27
CA LEU A 708 -18.29 26.18 -26.06
C LEU A 708 -19.63 25.89 -26.76
N ASP A 709 -19.57 25.28 -27.94
CA ASP A 709 -20.74 24.93 -28.75
C ASP A 709 -20.98 23.41 -28.71
N ILE A 710 -21.71 23.00 -27.68
CA ILE A 710 -22.05 21.60 -27.43
C ILE A 710 -22.96 20.99 -28.50
N GLY A 711 -23.70 21.82 -29.26
CA GLY A 711 -24.60 21.37 -30.32
C GLY A 711 -23.86 20.95 -31.59
N THR A 712 -22.65 21.49 -31.82
CA THR A 712 -21.78 21.14 -32.95
C THR A 712 -20.64 20.18 -32.56
N GLY A 713 -20.64 19.68 -31.32
CA GLY A 713 -19.60 18.77 -30.82
C GLY A 713 -18.31 19.47 -30.40
N ARG A 714 -18.28 20.81 -30.35
CA ARG A 714 -17.14 21.61 -29.86
C ARG A 714 -17.23 21.77 -28.34
N VAL A 715 -17.12 20.64 -27.64
CA VAL A 715 -17.33 20.55 -26.19
C VAL A 715 -16.05 20.78 -25.39
N TRP A 716 -14.90 20.97 -26.04
CA TRP A 716 -13.63 21.25 -25.37
C TRP A 716 -12.63 21.98 -26.26
N ARG A 717 -11.67 22.64 -25.64
CA ARG A 717 -10.61 23.43 -26.27
C ARG A 717 -9.32 23.32 -25.47
N CYS A 718 -8.18 23.33 -26.17
CA CYS A 718 -6.86 23.47 -25.56
C CYS A 718 -6.22 24.81 -25.97
N ALA A 719 -5.62 25.51 -25.01
CA ALA A 719 -4.81 26.71 -25.22
C ALA A 719 -3.36 26.43 -24.79
N LEU A 720 -2.41 26.78 -25.67
CA LEU A 720 -0.98 26.61 -25.48
C LEU A 720 -0.32 27.98 -25.48
N THR A 721 0.19 28.43 -24.34
CA THR A 721 0.80 29.76 -24.19
C THR A 721 2.29 29.63 -23.85
N PRO A 722 3.22 30.06 -24.72
CA PRO A 722 4.64 30.14 -24.36
C PRO A 722 4.87 31.21 -23.28
N VAL A 723 5.84 30.99 -22.39
CA VAL A 723 6.25 31.96 -21.35
C VAL A 723 7.72 32.35 -21.58
N ALA A 724 8.05 33.64 -21.42
CA ALA A 724 9.28 34.26 -21.94
C ALA A 724 10.60 33.90 -21.22
N ASP A 725 10.67 32.75 -20.53
CA ASP A 725 11.94 32.11 -20.13
C ASP A 725 12.52 31.19 -21.24
N GLY A 726 11.82 31.07 -22.37
CA GLY A 726 12.26 30.34 -23.57
C GLY A 726 12.10 28.82 -23.49
N THR A 727 11.67 28.28 -22.34
CA THR A 727 11.53 26.82 -22.10
C THR A 727 10.24 26.44 -21.38
N GLY A 728 9.42 27.42 -20.99
CA GLY A 728 8.16 27.24 -20.28
C GLY A 728 6.91 27.43 -21.16
N TRP A 729 5.90 26.59 -20.92
CA TRP A 729 4.57 26.64 -21.53
C TRP A 729 3.49 26.56 -20.46
N LEU A 730 2.41 27.33 -20.64
CA LEU A 730 1.15 27.13 -19.94
C LEU A 730 0.21 26.36 -20.87
N VAL A 731 -0.03 25.10 -20.54
CA VAL A 731 -0.99 24.23 -21.23
C VAL A 731 -2.31 24.30 -20.46
N SER A 732 -3.38 24.69 -21.12
CA SER A 732 -4.70 24.82 -20.49
C SER A 732 -5.76 24.11 -21.32
N VAL A 733 -6.64 23.38 -20.66
CA VAL A 733 -7.76 22.68 -21.29
C VAL A 733 -9.04 23.16 -20.63
N VAL A 734 -10.04 23.52 -21.44
CA VAL A 734 -11.40 23.78 -21.00
C VAL A 734 -12.34 22.78 -21.64
N VAL A 735 -13.22 22.18 -20.85
CA VAL A 735 -14.22 21.21 -21.29
C VAL A 735 -15.57 21.61 -20.72
N HIS A 736 -16.65 21.50 -21.49
CA HIS A 736 -17.99 21.72 -20.98
C HIS A 736 -18.40 20.56 -20.07
N HIS A 737 -18.98 20.86 -18.91
CA HIS A 737 -19.34 19.90 -17.87
C HIS A 737 -20.34 18.84 -18.36
N ILE A 738 -21.02 19.05 -19.50
CA ILE A 738 -21.88 18.04 -20.15
C ILE A 738 -21.10 16.81 -20.67
N ALA A 739 -19.81 16.98 -20.96
CA ALA A 739 -18.93 15.96 -21.53
C ALA A 739 -17.80 15.55 -20.59
N PHE A 740 -17.75 16.14 -19.38
CA PHE A 740 -16.61 16.00 -18.48
C PHE A 740 -17.04 16.24 -17.02
N ASP A 741 -16.39 15.56 -16.09
CA ASP A 741 -16.53 15.76 -14.65
C ASP A 741 -15.17 15.64 -13.96
N GLY A 742 -15.09 15.89 -12.65
CA GLY A 742 -13.81 15.82 -11.92
C GLY A 742 -13.09 14.47 -12.06
N ALA A 743 -13.83 13.36 -12.07
CA ALA A 743 -13.27 12.02 -12.24
C ALA A 743 -12.75 11.75 -13.68
N SER A 744 -13.15 12.56 -14.66
CA SER A 744 -12.62 12.51 -16.03
C SER A 744 -11.21 13.10 -16.16
N ALA A 745 -10.73 13.88 -15.18
CA ALA A 745 -9.47 14.62 -15.27
C ALA A 745 -8.24 13.69 -15.35
N ARG A 746 -8.23 12.63 -14.56
CA ARG A 746 -7.13 11.66 -14.56
C ARG A 746 -7.06 10.84 -15.86
N PRO A 747 -8.16 10.18 -16.32
CA PRO A 747 -8.17 9.52 -17.63
C PRO A 747 -7.78 10.44 -18.78
N LEU A 748 -8.21 11.71 -18.75
CA LEU A 748 -7.83 12.70 -19.76
C LEU A 748 -6.30 12.95 -19.76
N ALA A 749 -5.70 13.18 -18.60
CA ALA A 749 -4.26 13.41 -18.48
C ALA A 749 -3.42 12.18 -18.86
N ASP A 750 -3.83 10.98 -18.42
CA ASP A 750 -3.14 9.72 -18.75
C ASP A 750 -3.18 9.46 -20.26
N GLN A 751 -4.33 9.65 -20.91
CA GLN A 751 -4.48 9.46 -22.35
C GLN A 751 -3.69 10.51 -23.15
N LEU A 752 -3.66 11.77 -22.71
CA LEU A 752 -2.85 12.83 -23.33
C LEU A 752 -1.35 12.51 -23.24
N GLY A 753 -0.87 12.08 -22.06
CA GLY A 753 0.53 11.71 -21.86
C GLY A 753 0.96 10.50 -22.68
N ALA A 754 0.15 9.43 -22.68
CA ALA A 754 0.41 8.23 -23.48
C ALA A 754 0.44 8.53 -24.99
N ALA A 755 -0.53 9.32 -25.48
CA ALA A 755 -0.60 9.70 -26.89
C ALA A 755 0.58 10.63 -27.29
N TYR A 756 1.02 11.50 -26.39
CA TYR A 756 2.19 12.37 -26.60
C TYR A 756 3.48 11.57 -26.80
N ALA A 757 3.69 10.51 -26.02
CA ALA A 757 4.84 9.62 -26.11
C ALA A 757 4.76 8.62 -27.29
N ALA A 758 3.72 8.68 -28.12
CA ALA A 758 3.39 7.67 -29.13
C ALA A 758 3.29 6.23 -28.56
N HIS A 759 2.92 6.12 -27.28
CA HIS A 759 2.65 4.85 -26.62
C HIS A 759 1.20 4.40 -26.84
N ASP A 760 0.93 3.14 -26.51
CA ASP A 760 -0.45 2.64 -26.47
C ASP A 760 -1.26 3.43 -25.42
N THR A 761 -2.39 3.99 -25.85
CA THR A 761 -3.33 4.74 -25.00
C THR A 761 -4.26 3.82 -24.20
N GLY A 762 -3.97 2.52 -24.19
CA GLY A 762 -4.65 1.50 -23.40
C GLY A 762 -5.88 0.92 -24.11
N PRO A 763 -6.77 0.23 -23.38
CA PRO A 763 -7.98 -0.37 -23.93
C PRO A 763 -8.99 0.70 -24.39
N ARG A 764 -9.72 0.43 -25.49
CA ARG A 764 -10.69 1.35 -26.09
C ARG A 764 -11.73 1.77 -25.03
N PRO A 765 -12.05 3.07 -24.88
CA PRO A 765 -13.12 3.51 -23.99
C PRO A 765 -14.45 2.91 -24.44
N GLY A 766 -15.34 2.68 -23.48
CA GLY A 766 -16.73 2.33 -23.80
C GLY A 766 -17.34 3.38 -24.74
N THR A 767 -18.14 2.91 -25.68
CA THR A 767 -19.02 3.78 -26.47
C THR A 767 -19.97 4.54 -25.54
N LEU A 768 -20.49 5.68 -26.00
CA LEU A 768 -21.43 6.49 -25.22
C LEU A 768 -22.68 5.67 -24.83
N ALA A 769 -23.11 4.74 -25.69
CA ALA A 769 -24.17 3.78 -25.40
C ALA A 769 -23.84 2.86 -24.22
N GLU A 770 -22.66 2.25 -24.23
CA GLU A 770 -22.17 1.37 -23.15
C GLU A 770 -22.02 2.13 -21.83
N VAL A 771 -21.47 3.35 -21.90
CA VAL A 771 -21.31 4.24 -20.73
C VAL A 771 -22.68 4.60 -20.14
N PHE A 772 -23.65 5.01 -20.95
CA PHE A 772 -24.99 5.38 -20.48
C PHE A 772 -25.78 4.17 -19.98
N ALA A 773 -25.64 3.01 -20.62
CA ALA A 773 -26.22 1.76 -20.14
C ALA A 773 -25.63 1.37 -18.77
N GLY A 774 -24.30 1.42 -18.64
CA GLY A 774 -23.62 1.18 -17.38
C GLY A 774 -24.03 2.16 -16.28
N TYR A 775 -24.19 3.44 -16.62
CA TYR A 775 -24.66 4.47 -15.68
C TYR A 775 -26.06 4.15 -15.16
N ARG A 776 -26.98 3.68 -16.00
CA ARG A 776 -28.35 3.34 -15.59
C ARG A 776 -28.41 2.02 -14.82
N ALA A 777 -27.54 1.07 -15.16
CA ALA A 777 -27.49 -0.24 -14.52
C ALA A 777 -27.01 -0.21 -13.05
N GLN A 778 -26.35 0.88 -12.62
CA GLN A 778 -25.82 1.00 -11.25
C GLN A 778 -26.82 1.59 -10.23
N THR A 779 -28.10 1.66 -10.59
CA THR A 779 -29.20 2.13 -9.73
C THR A 779 -29.97 0.94 -9.15
N ASP A 780 -30.19 0.89 -7.84
CA ASP A 780 -31.05 -0.14 -7.22
C ASP A 780 -32.54 0.23 -7.35
N GLU A 781 -33.16 -0.12 -8.49
CA GLU A 781 -34.57 0.20 -8.77
C GLU A 781 -35.52 -0.24 -7.66
N ALA A 782 -35.25 -1.38 -7.01
CA ALA A 782 -36.10 -1.93 -5.95
C ALA A 782 -36.15 -1.05 -4.70
N SER A 783 -35.15 -0.20 -4.48
CA SER A 783 -35.08 0.71 -3.32
C SER A 783 -35.49 2.15 -3.63
N LEU A 784 -35.76 2.49 -4.90
CA LEU A 784 -35.99 3.88 -5.30
C LEU A 784 -37.21 4.51 -4.60
N ASP A 785 -38.28 3.76 -4.35
CA ASP A 785 -39.46 4.31 -3.68
C ASP A 785 -39.20 4.67 -2.21
N GLU A 786 -38.39 3.87 -1.52
CA GLU A 786 -37.92 4.17 -0.17
C GLU A 786 -37.00 5.40 -0.18
N GLN A 787 -36.05 5.47 -1.11
CA GLN A 787 -35.15 6.62 -1.24
C GLN A 787 -35.92 7.91 -1.60
N ARG A 788 -36.93 7.83 -2.48
CA ARG A 788 -37.83 8.95 -2.80
C ARG A 788 -38.61 9.40 -1.57
N ALA A 789 -39.11 8.47 -0.76
CA ALA A 789 -39.80 8.79 0.49
C ALA A 789 -38.86 9.49 1.47
N TYR A 790 -37.63 8.98 1.62
CA TYR A 790 -36.59 9.62 2.40
C TYR A 790 -36.36 11.07 1.95
N TRP A 791 -36.15 11.32 0.65
CA TRP A 791 -35.92 12.68 0.16
C TRP A 791 -37.11 13.61 0.34
N ARG A 792 -38.33 13.12 0.10
CA ARG A 792 -39.57 13.88 0.37
C ARG A 792 -39.63 14.31 1.82
N THR A 793 -39.29 13.44 2.77
CA THR A 793 -39.36 13.77 4.19
C THR A 793 -38.17 14.61 4.67
N ARG A 794 -36.95 14.24 4.32
CA ARG A 794 -35.72 14.84 4.86
C ARG A 794 -35.53 16.29 4.43
N LEU A 795 -35.81 16.60 3.16
CA LEU A 795 -35.62 17.93 2.59
C LEU A 795 -36.89 18.79 2.62
N HIS A 796 -38.01 18.25 3.10
CA HIS A 796 -39.24 19.02 3.25
C HIS A 796 -39.00 20.28 4.09
N GLY A 797 -39.37 21.43 3.52
CA GLY A 797 -39.29 22.70 4.23
C GLY A 797 -37.87 23.15 4.58
N VAL A 798 -36.82 22.62 3.93
CA VAL A 798 -35.45 23.11 4.15
C VAL A 798 -35.39 24.62 3.83
N PRO A 799 -34.91 25.47 4.76
CA PRO A 799 -34.79 26.90 4.52
C PRO A 799 -33.56 27.19 3.64
N PRO A 800 -33.58 28.27 2.84
CA PRO A 800 -32.37 28.71 2.15
C PRO A 800 -31.32 29.21 3.16
N LEU A 801 -30.06 28.97 2.84
CA LEU A 801 -28.94 29.59 3.54
C LEU A 801 -28.92 31.10 3.21
N ALA A 802 -28.91 31.91 4.26
CA ALA A 802 -28.83 33.35 4.21
C ALA A 802 -27.37 33.78 4.29
N PHE A 803 -26.98 34.68 3.39
CA PHE A 803 -25.68 35.32 3.41
C PHE A 803 -25.87 36.79 3.74
N PRO A 804 -24.96 37.41 4.53
CA PRO A 804 -24.96 38.85 4.71
C PRO A 804 -24.86 39.55 3.36
N GLU A 805 -25.66 40.60 3.16
CA GLU A 805 -25.55 41.43 1.95
C GLU A 805 -24.13 42.02 1.85
N PRO A 806 -23.46 41.93 0.68
CA PRO A 806 -22.10 42.43 0.55
C PRO A 806 -22.08 43.95 0.76
N PRO A 807 -21.32 44.47 1.75
CA PRO A 807 -21.35 45.89 2.11
C PRO A 807 -20.74 46.80 1.04
N ASP A 808 -19.95 46.25 0.11
CA ASP A 808 -19.44 46.94 -1.08
C ASP A 808 -19.04 45.92 -2.15
N ARG A 809 -19.47 46.15 -3.40
CA ARG A 809 -19.05 45.37 -4.57
C ARG A 809 -17.59 45.70 -4.92
N GLY A 810 -16.60 45.15 -4.22
CA GLY A 810 -15.20 45.22 -4.72
C GLY A 810 -14.02 45.20 -3.75
N ALA A 811 -14.18 44.98 -2.43
CA ALA A 811 -13.02 44.92 -1.55
C ALA A 811 -12.31 43.55 -1.57
N ALA A 812 -11.02 43.54 -1.91
CA ALA A 812 -10.13 42.39 -1.76
C ALA A 812 -9.90 42.11 -0.26
N GLY A 813 -10.47 41.02 0.24
CA GLY A 813 -10.23 40.50 1.59
C GLY A 813 -9.04 39.54 1.62
N PRO A 814 -8.58 39.13 2.82
CA PRO A 814 -7.44 38.23 3.00
C PRO A 814 -7.66 36.87 2.31
N ALA A 815 -6.57 36.11 2.14
CA ALA A 815 -6.59 34.77 1.54
C ALA A 815 -7.68 33.90 2.17
N ARG A 816 -8.61 33.41 1.34
CA ARG A 816 -9.71 32.51 1.71
C ARG A 816 -9.23 31.06 1.78
N ASP A 817 -8.23 30.77 0.96
CA ASP A 817 -7.65 29.43 0.85
C ASP A 817 -6.61 29.22 1.95
N PHE A 818 -6.54 28.01 2.46
CA PHE A 818 -5.56 27.64 3.47
C PHE A 818 -5.04 26.23 3.24
N ARG A 819 -3.88 25.95 3.84
CA ARG A 819 -3.28 24.63 3.81
C ARG A 819 -3.51 23.95 5.15
N LEU A 820 -4.14 22.78 5.11
CA LEU A 820 -4.25 21.87 6.23
C LEU A 820 -2.94 21.10 6.37
N ALA A 821 -2.30 21.16 7.54
CA ALA A 821 -1.03 20.48 7.77
C ALA A 821 -1.22 18.95 7.77
N PRO A 822 -0.17 18.16 7.43
CA PRO A 822 -0.28 16.70 7.41
C PRO A 822 -0.76 16.08 8.73
N ALA A 823 -0.37 16.66 9.86
CA ALA A 823 -0.81 16.20 11.18
C ALA A 823 -2.33 16.39 11.40
N ALA A 824 -2.91 17.47 10.87
CA ALA A 824 -4.33 17.77 11.00
C ALA A 824 -5.17 16.89 10.06
N LEU A 825 -4.74 16.68 8.81
CA LEU A 825 -5.40 15.74 7.90
C LEU A 825 -5.35 14.30 8.45
N ALA A 826 -4.21 13.86 8.97
CA ALA A 826 -4.11 12.55 9.62
C ALA A 826 -5.00 12.45 10.88
N ALA A 827 -5.27 13.56 11.58
CA ALA A 827 -6.19 13.59 12.71
C ALA A 827 -7.65 13.43 12.28
N VAL A 828 -8.02 14.04 11.15
CA VAL A 828 -9.31 13.81 10.47
C VAL A 828 -9.45 12.34 10.08
N ASP A 829 -8.41 11.72 9.53
CA ASP A 829 -8.44 10.29 9.16
C ASP A 829 -8.60 9.37 10.38
N ARG A 830 -7.92 9.68 11.49
CA ARG A 830 -8.14 8.96 12.75
C ARG A 830 -9.57 9.13 13.25
N ALA A 831 -10.15 10.33 13.10
CA ALA A 831 -11.53 10.58 13.50
C ALA A 831 -12.53 9.80 12.63
N ALA A 832 -12.30 9.77 11.31
CA ALA A 832 -13.08 8.97 10.37
C ALA A 832 -13.08 7.50 10.76
N HIS A 833 -11.90 6.91 11.02
CA HIS A 833 -11.79 5.53 11.50
C HIS A 833 -12.55 5.29 12.82
N ARG A 834 -12.39 6.19 13.81
CA ARG A 834 -13.05 6.04 15.12
C ARG A 834 -14.58 6.04 15.02
N TRP A 835 -15.14 6.79 14.08
CA TRP A 835 -16.58 6.88 13.86
C TRP A 835 -17.10 5.93 12.76
N ALA A 836 -16.27 4.98 12.30
CA ALA A 836 -16.59 4.09 11.18
C ALA A 836 -17.12 4.85 9.95
N SER A 837 -16.52 6.01 9.67
CA SER A 837 -16.93 6.97 8.66
C SER A 837 -15.79 7.26 7.69
N THR A 838 -16.03 8.12 6.70
CA THR A 838 -15.02 8.51 5.70
C THR A 838 -14.44 9.89 6.00
N ARG A 839 -13.23 10.15 5.49
CA ARG A 839 -12.61 11.49 5.48
C ARG A 839 -13.59 12.55 4.95
N PHE A 840 -14.27 12.24 3.84
CA PHE A 840 -15.29 13.11 3.26
C PHE A 840 -16.38 13.50 4.27
N ALA A 841 -16.97 12.52 4.97
CA ALA A 841 -18.05 12.77 5.91
C ALA A 841 -17.60 13.64 7.09
N VAL A 842 -16.39 13.39 7.63
CA VAL A 842 -15.83 14.20 8.72
C VAL A 842 -15.55 15.63 8.26
N LEU A 843 -14.94 15.81 7.08
CA LEU A 843 -14.65 17.13 6.53
C LEU A 843 -15.94 17.93 6.23
N LEU A 844 -16.96 17.29 5.66
CA LEU A 844 -18.25 17.91 5.35
C LEU A 844 -19.03 18.25 6.62
N ALA A 845 -19.08 17.35 7.61
CA ALA A 845 -19.73 17.61 8.88
C ALA A 845 -19.04 18.78 9.62
N THR A 846 -17.71 18.83 9.60
CA THR A 846 -16.94 19.92 10.18
C THR A 846 -17.19 21.24 9.45
N TYR A 847 -17.32 21.21 8.12
CA TYR A 847 -17.69 22.37 7.33
C TYR A 847 -19.09 22.88 7.69
N ALA A 848 -20.07 21.99 7.82
CA ALA A 848 -21.41 22.36 8.25
C ALA A 848 -21.42 23.01 9.65
N GLN A 849 -20.60 22.51 10.59
CA GLN A 849 -20.45 23.13 11.91
C GLN A 849 -19.86 24.54 11.84
N ALA A 850 -18.79 24.73 11.04
CA ALA A 850 -18.20 26.05 10.81
C ALA A 850 -19.21 27.02 10.19
N LEU A 851 -19.96 26.56 9.19
CA LEU A 851 -20.94 27.35 8.48
C LEU A 851 -22.12 27.75 9.39
N GLY A 852 -22.62 26.83 10.22
CA GLY A 852 -23.66 27.13 11.20
C GLY A 852 -23.20 28.15 12.24
N ALA A 853 -21.98 27.99 12.75
CA ALA A 853 -21.40 28.92 13.72
C ALA A 853 -21.24 30.35 13.17
N VAL A 854 -20.87 30.50 11.90
CA VAL A 854 -20.65 31.81 11.26
C VAL A 854 -21.95 32.42 10.73
N SER A 855 -22.86 31.62 10.16
CA SER A 855 -24.15 32.10 9.66
C SER A 855 -25.17 32.38 10.76
N GLY A 856 -25.04 31.74 11.92
CA GLY A 856 -26.06 31.73 12.97
C GLY A 856 -27.29 30.90 12.63
N GLN A 857 -27.27 30.15 11.53
CA GLN A 857 -28.36 29.24 11.14
C GLN A 857 -28.11 27.84 11.67
N ASP A 858 -29.18 27.21 12.16
CA ASP A 858 -29.20 25.87 12.74
C ASP A 858 -29.93 24.84 11.86
N ASP A 859 -30.33 25.21 10.65
CA ASP A 859 -30.94 24.34 9.64
C ASP A 859 -30.64 24.87 8.24
N PHE A 860 -29.99 24.05 7.42
CA PHE A 860 -29.69 24.35 6.02
C PHE A 860 -29.25 23.07 5.29
N ALA A 861 -29.08 23.15 3.97
CA ALA A 861 -28.50 22.07 3.18
C ALA A 861 -27.21 22.48 2.46
N VAL A 862 -26.32 21.49 2.32
CA VAL A 862 -25.07 21.56 1.58
C VAL A 862 -25.11 20.53 0.46
N GLY A 863 -24.85 20.96 -0.77
CA GLY A 863 -24.68 20.05 -1.90
C GLY A 863 -23.29 19.44 -1.88
N ALA A 864 -23.17 18.19 -2.33
CA ALA A 864 -21.87 17.60 -2.63
C ALA A 864 -21.95 16.68 -3.86
N PRO A 865 -20.95 16.74 -4.77
CA PRO A 865 -20.92 15.90 -5.95
C PRO A 865 -20.57 14.45 -5.58
N VAL A 866 -21.20 13.49 -6.26
CA VAL A 866 -20.90 12.06 -6.17
C VAL A 866 -20.63 11.50 -7.57
N ALA A 867 -19.51 10.79 -7.73
CA ALA A 867 -19.16 10.16 -9.00
C ALA A 867 -19.93 8.85 -9.18
N LYS A 868 -20.80 8.78 -10.18
CA LYS A 868 -21.59 7.59 -10.49
C LYS A 868 -20.83 6.65 -11.43
N ARG A 869 -19.71 6.11 -10.94
CA ARG A 869 -18.75 5.28 -11.70
C ARG A 869 -18.60 3.88 -11.12
N TYR A 870 -19.74 3.25 -10.81
CA TYR A 870 -19.83 1.97 -10.12
C TYR A 870 -19.95 0.77 -11.09
N HIS A 871 -19.89 1.04 -12.40
CA HIS A 871 -19.97 0.04 -13.45
C HIS A 871 -18.66 0.00 -14.25
N PRO A 872 -18.19 -1.17 -14.73
CA PRO A 872 -16.93 -1.25 -15.48
C PRO A 872 -16.88 -0.31 -16.70
N ALA A 873 -18.00 -0.17 -17.41
CA ALA A 873 -18.11 0.76 -18.55
C ALA A 873 -18.02 2.25 -18.17
N THR A 874 -18.25 2.62 -16.91
CA THR A 874 -18.22 4.01 -16.42
C THR A 874 -16.94 4.34 -15.65
N ALA A 875 -16.16 3.36 -15.20
CA ALA A 875 -14.97 3.53 -14.36
C ALA A 875 -13.97 4.55 -14.95
N ASP A 876 -13.47 4.29 -16.16
CA ASP A 876 -12.42 5.11 -16.81
C ASP A 876 -12.94 5.99 -17.97
N ALA A 877 -14.26 6.15 -18.08
CA ALA A 877 -14.88 6.90 -19.17
C ALA A 877 -14.69 8.42 -19.02
N ILE A 878 -14.25 9.13 -20.05
CA ILE A 878 -14.33 10.60 -20.07
C ILE A 878 -15.79 10.98 -20.32
N GLY A 879 -16.43 11.73 -19.41
CA GLY A 879 -17.87 12.02 -19.51
C GLY A 879 -18.45 12.70 -18.27
N CYS A 880 -19.65 13.28 -18.39
CA CYS A 880 -20.40 13.81 -17.25
C CYS A 880 -21.19 12.68 -16.56
N LEU A 881 -20.58 12.06 -15.56
CA LEU A 881 -21.17 10.97 -14.78
C LEU A 881 -21.30 11.34 -13.30
N VAL A 882 -21.17 12.63 -12.98
CA VAL A 882 -21.41 13.17 -11.64
C VAL A 882 -22.91 13.35 -11.40
N ASP A 883 -23.33 13.11 -10.17
CA ASP A 883 -24.64 13.50 -9.64
C ASP A 883 -24.44 14.30 -8.34
N VAL A 884 -25.50 14.87 -7.77
CA VAL A 884 -25.40 15.68 -6.55
C VAL A 884 -26.26 15.08 -5.43
N VAL A 885 -25.67 14.96 -4.24
CA VAL A 885 -26.40 14.61 -3.01
C VAL A 885 -26.55 15.86 -2.16
N CYS A 886 -27.76 16.07 -1.63
CA CYS A 886 -28.10 17.24 -0.82
C CYS A 886 -28.17 16.83 0.66
N PHE A 887 -27.21 17.30 1.45
CA PHE A 887 -27.09 16.98 2.88
C PHE A 887 -27.68 18.10 3.73
N ARG A 888 -28.82 17.83 4.38
CA ARG A 888 -29.41 18.75 5.36
C ARG A 888 -28.72 18.58 6.71
N PHE A 889 -28.28 19.67 7.31
CA PHE A 889 -27.62 19.70 8.61
C PHE A 889 -28.39 20.56 9.58
N THR A 890 -28.37 20.15 10.85
CA THR A 890 -28.82 20.97 11.98
C THR A 890 -27.67 21.10 13.00
N PRO A 891 -26.65 21.93 12.71
CA PRO A 891 -25.41 21.95 13.47
C PRO A 891 -25.63 22.43 14.91
N LYS A 892 -25.10 21.67 15.87
CA LYS A 892 -24.99 21.99 17.30
C LYS A 892 -23.63 21.52 17.81
N PRO A 893 -23.09 22.11 18.91
CA PRO A 893 -21.75 21.78 19.42
C PRO A 893 -21.51 20.29 19.68
N ASP A 894 -22.53 19.54 20.11
CA ASP A 894 -22.42 18.11 20.44
C ASP A 894 -22.96 17.17 19.34
N ALA A 895 -23.39 17.71 18.18
CA ALA A 895 -24.14 16.96 17.16
C ALA A 895 -23.28 16.35 16.04
N VAL A 896 -22.02 15.98 16.34
CA VAL A 896 -21.12 15.38 15.35
C VAL A 896 -21.63 14.01 14.86
N PRO A 897 -22.09 13.08 15.73
CA PRO A 897 -22.66 11.82 15.28
C PRO A 897 -23.89 11.99 14.37
N GLU A 898 -24.78 12.93 14.66
CA GLU A 898 -25.96 13.23 13.85
C GLU A 898 -25.59 13.80 12.49
N ALA A 899 -24.56 14.67 12.43
CA ALA A 899 -24.05 15.18 11.17
C ALA A 899 -23.44 14.05 10.32
N LEU A 900 -22.66 13.15 10.92
CA LEU A 900 -22.11 11.99 10.22
C LEU A 900 -23.21 11.03 9.75
N GLN A 901 -24.25 10.82 10.57
CA GLN A 901 -25.42 10.01 10.19
C GLN A 901 -26.19 10.63 9.03
N ALA A 902 -26.37 11.96 9.02
CA ALA A 902 -27.02 12.65 7.90
C ALA A 902 -26.25 12.48 6.58
N VAL A 903 -24.91 12.44 6.64
CA VAL A 903 -24.07 12.11 5.48
C VAL A 903 -24.26 10.66 5.06
N HIS A 904 -24.24 9.72 6.00
CA HIS A 904 -24.47 8.30 5.71
C HIS A 904 -25.83 8.06 5.05
N ASP A 905 -26.91 8.58 5.63
CA ASP A 905 -28.28 8.41 5.13
C ASP A 905 -28.46 9.04 3.74
N GLY A 906 -27.89 10.24 3.53
CA GLY A 906 -27.90 10.88 2.20
C GLY A 906 -27.18 10.05 1.15
N LEU A 907 -26.02 9.48 1.48
CA LEU A 907 -25.30 8.57 0.59
C LEU A 907 -26.01 7.24 0.39
N ALA A 908 -26.77 6.73 1.36
CA ALA A 908 -27.61 5.56 1.21
C ALA A 908 -28.82 5.83 0.30
N ALA A 909 -29.29 7.08 0.19
CA ALA A 909 -30.38 7.49 -0.67
C ALA A 909 -29.92 8.14 -2.01
N GLN A 910 -28.65 7.97 -2.38
CA GLN A 910 -28.06 8.69 -3.51
C GLN A 910 -28.56 8.28 -4.90
N ASP A 911 -29.32 7.19 -5.06
CA ASP A 911 -29.66 6.64 -6.38
C ASP A 911 -30.81 7.38 -7.07
N VAL A 912 -31.57 8.18 -6.32
CA VAL A 912 -32.57 9.10 -6.88
C VAL A 912 -31.82 10.27 -7.53
N PRO A 913 -31.96 10.50 -8.85
CA PRO A 913 -31.27 11.59 -9.54
C PRO A 913 -31.58 12.94 -8.89
N PHE A 914 -30.59 13.82 -8.82
CA PHE A 914 -30.73 15.11 -8.14
C PHE A 914 -31.93 15.93 -8.66
N GLU A 915 -32.19 15.94 -9.97
CA GLU A 915 -33.33 16.66 -10.56
C GLU A 915 -34.69 16.10 -10.12
N GLU A 916 -34.75 14.81 -9.77
CA GLU A 916 -35.92 14.22 -9.15
C GLU A 916 -36.03 14.63 -7.68
N VAL A 917 -34.94 14.63 -6.92
CA VAL A 917 -34.90 15.14 -5.54
C VAL A 917 -35.40 16.59 -5.47
N VAL A 918 -34.96 17.44 -6.40
CA VAL A 918 -35.48 18.82 -6.54
C VAL A 918 -36.98 18.83 -6.75
N ARG A 919 -37.52 18.02 -7.67
CA ARG A 919 -38.98 17.95 -7.91
C ARG A 919 -39.76 17.44 -6.70
N LEU A 920 -39.17 16.56 -5.89
CA LEU A 920 -39.80 15.96 -4.72
C LEU A 920 -39.81 16.90 -3.50
N ALA A 921 -38.79 17.75 -3.36
CA ALA A 921 -38.55 18.52 -2.13
C ALA A 921 -38.61 20.04 -2.30
N ALA A 922 -38.44 20.58 -3.51
CA ALA A 922 -38.47 22.03 -3.72
C ALA A 922 -39.91 22.57 -3.62
N ASP A 923 -40.05 23.67 -2.89
CA ASP A 923 -41.32 24.41 -2.83
C ASP A 923 -41.53 25.19 -4.15
N PRO A 924 -42.68 25.02 -4.83
CA PRO A 924 -43.02 25.74 -6.06
C PRO A 924 -42.97 27.27 -5.97
N ALA A 925 -43.07 27.84 -4.76
CA ALA A 925 -43.09 29.29 -4.51
C ALA A 925 -41.69 29.93 -4.29
N ARG A 926 -40.59 29.20 -4.51
CA ARG A 926 -39.21 29.65 -4.22
C ARG A 926 -38.64 30.67 -5.21
N ASP A 927 -37.63 31.40 -4.74
CA ASP A 927 -36.81 32.32 -5.53
C ASP A 927 -36.08 31.57 -6.66
N ARG A 928 -36.43 31.90 -7.92
CA ARG A 928 -35.85 31.30 -9.13
C ARG A 928 -34.41 31.74 -9.41
N LEU A 929 -33.90 32.73 -8.67
CA LEU A 929 -32.54 33.23 -8.82
C LEU A 929 -31.52 32.49 -7.94
N ARG A 930 -31.97 31.53 -7.14
CA ARG A 930 -31.14 30.71 -6.26
C ARG A 930 -31.33 29.25 -6.59
N HIS A 931 -30.30 28.46 -6.30
CA HIS A 931 -30.41 27.01 -6.44
C HIS A 931 -31.47 26.47 -5.43
N PRO A 932 -32.37 25.55 -5.87
CA PRO A 932 -33.65 25.31 -5.20
C PRO A 932 -33.56 24.61 -3.84
N LEU A 933 -32.44 23.94 -3.51
CA LEU A 933 -32.31 23.15 -2.28
C LEU A 933 -31.13 23.56 -1.38
N PHE A 934 -30.04 24.05 -1.95
CA PHE A 934 -28.83 24.46 -1.23
C PHE A 934 -28.17 25.63 -1.95
N GLN A 935 -27.41 26.44 -1.22
CA GLN A 935 -26.66 27.60 -1.76
C GLN A 935 -25.15 27.46 -1.54
N THR A 936 -24.73 26.31 -1.01
CA THR A 936 -23.32 26.01 -0.84
C THR A 936 -23.00 24.58 -1.27
N MET A 937 -21.83 24.41 -1.88
CA MET A 937 -21.29 23.13 -2.33
C MET A 937 -20.03 22.79 -1.55
N PHE A 938 -19.86 21.52 -1.22
CA PHE A 938 -18.64 20.98 -0.65
C PHE A 938 -18.11 19.85 -1.54
N ALA A 939 -16.85 19.90 -1.94
CA ALA A 939 -16.21 18.86 -2.74
C ALA A 939 -14.89 18.40 -2.10
N LEU A 940 -14.68 17.09 -2.08
CA LEU A 940 -13.38 16.48 -1.79
C LEU A 940 -12.83 15.90 -3.10
N GLN A 941 -11.64 16.31 -3.47
CA GLN A 941 -10.96 15.87 -4.69
C GLN A 941 -9.99 14.73 -4.37
N ASP A 942 -9.70 13.88 -5.36
CA ASP A 942 -8.74 12.77 -5.23
C ASP A 942 -7.30 13.31 -5.05
N GLU A 943 -6.48 12.61 -4.26
CA GLU A 943 -5.04 12.87 -4.09
C GLU A 943 -4.30 12.72 -5.43
N SER A 944 -4.84 11.89 -6.34
CA SER A 944 -4.36 11.70 -7.71
C SER A 944 -4.95 12.73 -8.69
N THR A 945 -4.61 14.00 -8.46
CA THR A 945 -4.91 15.08 -9.43
C THR A 945 -4.37 14.72 -10.83
N ALA A 946 -4.87 15.37 -11.88
CA ALA A 946 -4.53 15.14 -13.30
C ALA A 946 -3.04 15.38 -13.60
N VAL A 947 -2.15 14.52 -13.12
CA VAL A 947 -0.71 14.56 -13.33
C VAL A 947 -0.46 14.17 -14.77
N LEU A 948 -0.29 15.18 -15.61
CA LEU A 948 0.06 15.01 -17.01
C LEU A 948 1.57 14.70 -17.09
N ALA A 949 1.91 13.49 -17.51
CA ALA A 949 3.28 13.10 -17.79
C ALA A 949 3.59 13.34 -19.29
N LEU A 950 4.62 14.13 -19.57
CA LEU A 950 5.09 14.42 -20.92
C LEU A 950 6.58 14.11 -20.98
N ASP A 951 6.98 13.17 -21.83
CA ASP A 951 8.38 12.77 -21.97
C ASP A 951 9.27 13.97 -22.32
N GLY A 952 10.41 14.10 -21.64
CA GLY A 952 11.32 15.25 -21.81
C GLY A 952 10.86 16.56 -21.15
N CYS A 953 9.72 16.56 -20.44
CA CYS A 953 9.18 17.74 -19.78
C CYS A 953 8.97 17.55 -18.27
N ARG A 954 9.20 18.62 -17.52
CA ARG A 954 8.74 18.77 -16.14
C ARG A 954 7.38 19.45 -16.15
N VAL A 955 6.36 18.74 -15.70
CA VAL A 955 4.99 19.23 -15.63
C VAL A 955 4.60 19.48 -14.18
N THR A 956 4.05 20.66 -13.88
CA THR A 956 3.47 20.98 -12.58
C THR A 956 2.03 21.45 -12.78
N PRO A 957 1.04 20.85 -12.12
CA PRO A 957 -0.33 21.35 -12.12
C PRO A 957 -0.38 22.81 -11.68
N GLU A 958 -1.20 23.60 -12.34
CA GLU A 958 -1.38 25.02 -12.07
C GLU A 958 -2.82 25.30 -11.68
N ARG A 959 -3.02 26.20 -10.72
CA ARG A 959 -4.32 26.80 -10.44
C ARG A 959 -4.29 28.24 -10.88
N PRO A 960 -4.83 28.59 -12.05
CA PRO A 960 -5.17 29.98 -12.27
C PRO A 960 -6.24 30.33 -11.26
N GLY A 961 -6.07 31.45 -10.55
CA GLY A 961 -6.98 31.89 -9.49
C GLY A 961 -8.44 31.67 -9.90
N THR A 962 -9.14 30.83 -9.14
CA THR A 962 -10.50 30.38 -9.39
C THR A 962 -11.46 31.51 -9.09
N GLY A 963 -11.61 32.44 -10.04
CA GLY A 963 -12.52 33.57 -9.93
C GLY A 963 -14.00 33.22 -10.17
N ARG A 964 -14.37 31.94 -10.31
CA ARG A 964 -15.70 31.49 -10.71
C ARG A 964 -16.25 30.47 -9.73
N ALA A 965 -17.04 30.93 -8.77
CA ALA A 965 -17.89 30.05 -7.98
C ALA A 965 -19.22 29.84 -8.71
N VAL A 966 -19.66 28.59 -8.85
CA VAL A 966 -20.95 28.23 -9.48
C VAL A 966 -22.09 28.42 -8.48
N HIS A 967 -21.83 28.14 -7.21
CA HIS A 967 -22.72 28.40 -6.09
C HIS A 967 -22.31 29.66 -5.33
N GLU A 968 -23.19 30.15 -4.46
CA GLU A 968 -22.91 31.35 -3.66
C GLU A 968 -21.66 31.20 -2.80
N LEU A 969 -21.44 30.01 -2.21
CA LEU A 969 -20.24 29.64 -1.45
C LEU A 969 -19.83 28.19 -1.74
N GLU A 970 -18.56 27.95 -1.99
CA GLU A 970 -18.01 26.63 -2.35
C GLU A 970 -16.77 26.33 -1.52
N VAL A 971 -16.65 25.09 -1.05
CA VAL A 971 -15.45 24.61 -0.39
C VAL A 971 -14.93 23.39 -1.14
N GLU A 972 -13.68 23.45 -1.55
CA GLU A 972 -13.00 22.32 -2.17
C GLU A 972 -11.77 21.93 -1.37
N VAL A 973 -11.66 20.64 -1.03
CA VAL A 973 -10.51 20.09 -0.34
C VAL A 973 -9.70 19.23 -1.32
N TRP A 974 -8.40 19.52 -1.40
CA TRP A 974 -7.46 18.88 -2.32
C TRP A 974 -6.29 18.29 -1.53
N PRO A 975 -6.35 17.00 -1.17
CA PRO A 975 -5.22 16.30 -0.59
C PRO A 975 -3.97 16.40 -1.47
N GLN A 976 -2.81 16.38 -0.85
CA GLN A 976 -1.50 16.51 -1.49
C GLN A 976 -0.64 15.28 -1.21
N PRO A 977 0.29 14.90 -2.12
CA PRO A 977 1.17 13.74 -1.91
C PRO A 977 2.04 13.79 -0.66
N ASP A 978 2.29 14.99 -0.12
CA ASP A 978 3.03 15.20 1.12
C ASP A 978 2.18 15.00 2.40
N GLY A 979 0.95 14.50 2.25
CA GLY A 979 -0.01 14.25 3.32
C GLY A 979 -0.75 15.51 3.80
N SER A 980 -0.50 16.68 3.22
CA SER A 980 -1.28 17.90 3.51
C SER A 980 -2.56 17.96 2.67
N ALA A 981 -3.41 18.96 2.91
CA ALA A 981 -4.47 19.30 1.96
C ALA A 981 -4.52 20.81 1.72
N HIS A 982 -4.85 21.21 0.50
CA HIS A 982 -5.22 22.58 0.20
C HIS A 982 -6.74 22.70 0.23
N VAL A 983 -7.24 23.67 1.00
CA VAL A 983 -8.67 23.97 1.10
C VAL A 983 -8.91 25.30 0.41
N ALA A 984 -9.70 25.28 -0.66
CA ALA A 984 -10.12 26.47 -1.39
C ALA A 984 -11.53 26.86 -0.97
N VAL A 985 -11.76 28.15 -0.73
CA VAL A 985 -13.08 28.68 -0.36
C VAL A 985 -13.51 29.73 -1.38
N GLY A 986 -14.27 29.28 -2.38
CA GLY A 986 -14.82 30.09 -3.46
C GLY A 986 -16.13 30.75 -3.07
N HIS A 987 -16.42 31.93 -3.60
CA HIS A 987 -17.73 32.57 -3.41
C HIS A 987 -18.07 33.51 -4.56
N ARG A 988 -19.36 33.79 -4.75
CA ARG A 988 -19.87 34.80 -5.67
C ARG A 988 -19.87 36.18 -5.02
N PRO A 989 -18.96 37.10 -5.39
CA PRO A 989 -18.81 38.38 -4.69
C PRO A 989 -20.04 39.28 -4.76
N GLU A 990 -20.91 39.08 -5.75
CA GLU A 990 -22.19 39.76 -5.91
C GLU A 990 -23.32 39.18 -5.02
N ARG A 991 -23.10 38.02 -4.40
CA ARG A 991 -24.08 37.33 -3.54
C ARG A 991 -23.61 37.16 -2.09
N VAL A 992 -22.30 37.02 -1.86
CA VAL A 992 -21.71 36.72 -0.54
C VAL A 992 -20.62 37.73 -0.23
N ALA A 993 -20.69 38.34 0.96
CA ALA A 993 -19.64 39.23 1.45
C ALA A 993 -18.30 38.47 1.58
N THR A 994 -17.20 39.04 1.07
CA THR A 994 -15.86 38.43 1.19
C THR A 994 -15.46 38.20 2.65
N THR A 995 -15.88 39.08 3.56
CA THR A 995 -15.67 38.94 5.01
C THR A 995 -16.38 37.72 5.59
N PHE A 996 -17.57 37.39 5.08
CA PHE A 996 -18.30 36.19 5.49
C PHE A 996 -17.58 34.91 5.03
N ALA A 997 -17.19 34.85 3.76
CA ALA A 997 -16.44 33.70 3.24
C ALA A 997 -15.11 33.49 3.99
N ALA A 998 -14.38 34.57 4.31
CA ALA A 998 -13.17 34.50 5.10
C ALA A 998 -13.42 34.04 6.55
N ALA A 999 -14.53 34.46 7.16
CA ALA A 999 -14.93 34.01 8.50
C ALA A 999 -15.25 32.50 8.51
N VAL A 1000 -15.97 32.01 7.50
CA VAL A 1000 -16.22 30.57 7.31
C VAL A 1000 -14.91 29.80 7.14
N ALA A 1001 -13.99 30.29 6.30
CA ALA A 1001 -12.69 29.66 6.09
C ALA A 1001 -11.87 29.58 7.39
N ALA A 1002 -11.84 30.67 8.17
CA ALA A 1002 -11.14 30.71 9.45
C ALA A 1002 -11.76 29.74 10.47
N ALA A 1003 -13.09 29.76 10.65
CA ALA A 1003 -13.78 28.84 11.55
C ALA A 1003 -13.57 27.38 11.14
N TYR A 1004 -13.60 27.09 9.84
CA TYR A 1004 -13.37 25.74 9.33
C TYR A 1004 -11.94 25.27 9.61
N ARG A 1005 -10.94 26.11 9.33
CA ARG A 1005 -9.53 25.81 9.66
C ARG A 1005 -9.35 25.56 11.16
N ASP A 1006 -9.93 26.40 12.02
CA ASP A 1006 -9.76 26.30 13.47
C ASP A 1006 -10.36 24.99 14.01
N LEU A 1007 -11.54 24.57 13.52
CA LEU A 1007 -12.13 23.28 13.86
C LEU A 1007 -11.27 22.10 13.38
N LEU A 1008 -10.74 22.17 12.15
CA LEU A 1008 -9.87 21.12 11.60
C LEU A 1008 -8.54 20.99 12.36
N ASP A 1009 -7.91 22.10 12.73
CA ASP A 1009 -6.69 22.11 13.54
C ASP A 1009 -6.95 21.65 14.99
N GLY A 1010 -8.19 21.77 15.46
CA GLY A 1010 -8.65 21.31 16.78
C GLY A 1010 -8.60 19.79 16.97
N PHE A 1011 -8.76 19.00 15.89
CA PHE A 1011 -8.68 17.53 15.95
C PHE A 1011 -7.33 17.01 16.50
N GLY A 1012 -6.26 17.82 16.42
CA GLY A 1012 -4.94 17.48 16.93
C GLY A 1012 -4.66 17.89 18.39
N ARG A 1013 -5.52 18.71 19.02
CA ARG A 1013 -5.24 19.35 20.33
C ARG A 1013 -6.07 18.81 21.49
N SER A 1014 -7.18 18.15 21.19
CA SER A 1014 -8.10 17.58 22.17
C SER A 1014 -8.47 16.18 21.72
N GLU A 1015 -8.01 15.15 22.42
CA GLU A 1015 -8.65 13.84 22.38
C GLU A 1015 -10.01 13.98 23.07
N PRO A 1016 -11.15 13.90 22.36
CA PRO A 1016 -12.43 13.76 23.02
C PRO A 1016 -12.49 12.37 23.64
N ALA A 1017 -13.03 12.28 24.86
CA ALA A 1017 -13.17 11.02 25.60
C ALA A 1017 -13.89 9.93 24.79
N GLU A 1018 -13.49 8.68 25.02
CA GLU A 1018 -14.03 7.47 24.39
C GLU A 1018 -15.58 7.47 24.29
N PRO A 1019 -16.15 6.99 23.17
CA PRO A 1019 -17.58 6.70 23.11
C PRO A 1019 -17.88 5.56 24.09
N ARG A 1020 -18.71 5.82 25.11
CA ARG A 1020 -19.27 4.76 25.95
C ARG A 1020 -20.05 3.80 25.06
N ALA A 1021 -19.67 2.53 25.09
CA ALA A 1021 -20.42 1.45 24.45
C ALA A 1021 -21.91 1.55 24.82
N HIS A 1022 -22.77 1.70 23.82
CA HIS A 1022 -24.21 1.53 23.98
C HIS A 1022 -24.48 0.08 24.38
N THR A 1023 -24.61 -0.17 25.68
CA THR A 1023 -25.21 -1.38 26.21
C THR A 1023 -26.70 -1.37 25.88
N GLY A 1024 -27.10 -2.37 25.10
CA GLY A 1024 -28.41 -3.03 25.06
C GLY A 1024 -29.65 -2.22 25.46
N VAL A 1025 -30.51 -1.98 24.48
CA VAL A 1025 -31.93 -1.72 24.68
C VAL A 1025 -32.54 -2.87 25.51
N GLU A 1026 -32.79 -2.63 26.79
CA GLU A 1026 -33.70 -3.44 27.59
C GLU A 1026 -35.12 -3.27 27.05
N ARG A 1027 -35.73 -4.39 26.63
CA ARG A 1027 -37.17 -4.46 26.36
C ARG A 1027 -37.92 -4.26 27.67
N PRO A 1028 -38.92 -3.38 27.75
CA PRO A 1028 -39.77 -3.30 28.93
C PRO A 1028 -40.65 -4.56 28.99
N SER A 1029 -40.46 -5.35 30.04
CA SER A 1029 -41.42 -6.37 30.45
C SER A 1029 -42.68 -5.69 30.97
N THR A 1030 -43.80 -6.12 30.41
CA THR A 1030 -45.18 -5.95 30.87
C THR A 1030 -45.35 -5.88 32.40
N SER A 1031 -45.85 -4.73 32.87
CA SER A 1031 -46.94 -4.62 33.86
C SER A 1031 -47.56 -3.23 33.79
#